data_AF-A0A851I4T5-F1
#
_entry.id   AF-A0A851I4T5-F1
#
_cell.length_a   1.000
_cell.length_b   1.000
_cell.length_c   1.000
_cell.angle_alpha   90.00
_cell.angle_beta   90.00
_cell.angle_gamma   90.00
#
_symmetry.space_group_name_H-M   'P 1'
#
loop_
_entity.id
_entity.type
_entity.pdbx_description
1 polymer ?
#
loop_
_entity_poly.entity_id
_entity_poly.type
_entity_poly.pdbx_seq_one_letter_code
_entity_poly.pdbx_strand_id
1 'polypeptide(L)'
;MDKVALRNFAVNAKEKMEDDIKRKLELMGITEKGTGEETVKEDDYLKINGQEFNEKEVKQREKIIEVLKAREKDEDFKKCFDELVEEIAYTWFNRIIAIRFMEVNDYIPDGIRILSSDRENDREPQIIREVFDTDLEFSNDEKNYVYKLKEENKIEELFKFLFIKKCNKLNEILPELFEETEDYSELLLPISINDEEGILRKLVDEVPEESFDVEKEGQIEVIGWLYQYYNEEKKKEVDQKTKKGKKVEQDDIPAKTQLFTPKWIVKYMVENSLGNLWLEGHPNENLEEKWKFLVKREKQEEEIESKLEKLNENYKKMKLEEIKIIDPCMGSGHILVYAFDVLMDIYSNLGYSNRDAVQSILENNIYGLDIDKRAYQLAYFALMMKAREYYKRIFSKKLELNICYTKESKDINKEIIDFISNGNNKIKEELDLIYNSFLDAREYGSLIEAPKIDYNEIKNRLSEIENTDFYNLFDELKKEEIKNKFYYVIKTSEILSKKYEVVATNPPYMGSSIMDSKLSKYTKKNYPDSKMDMFAVFIEKCNSLTDKNGFCSMITMHGWMFLSSYEKLREKMTLIETLNMVHLGTRAFDEISGEVVQTTIWIQRKNKINNFKGSYIRLVDFPGEKNKRNKFLETIENKDKKYYFRKAKENFEKIPGMPIGYWASENLLEDFEKGIKTSELIEPKQGLATADNDRFLRQWYEVEEEKISYNTKSITETENNEYKWYPYNKGGERRQWYGNYDYLVNWKNNGNEIRNFKDGNGKLRSRPQNTEYYFKEAVTWSDITSGGFAIRYREEGSIHDVTGMSAFSDSTFKLKYVLGLLSTKISDYIFKILNPTIHLQIGNFSNFPVIENEKIKPKVISIVDDCIKISKYDWNTFETAWDFKVSPLVNIERYVEEFDNVKIGENGNVENKKIDKTQITLIEEAYSQYKEFTNNQFLKLKENEEELNRIFIDIYRLQDELTSDVSDKDITIAKIFDTDDEINDEIKGNNYVLTKADVVKQFISYAFGCMFGRYSPDEEGLAFAGGEFDKNKYIKFIPDEDNCIPITDSEYFSDDIVTRFVEFVKTVYGEETLEENLKFIAQALSNKNDVPKDIIREYFLKSFYDDHLKRYKKRPIYWLYDAGKKNGFKALIYMHRYNEQTTAKVRIGYLHELQKHYERRASFLKDEIESNNNRKKAEQELKKIKLQLDECKQFDEKMNHLSSEYISIDLDDGVKVNYEKVQTGRDGKKYEILGKVK
;
A
#
# COMPACT_ATOMS: atom_id res chain seq x y z
N MET A 1 3.71 -24.44 -15.97
CA MET A 1 2.41 -23.80 -16.25
C MET A 1 2.67 -22.37 -16.70
N ASP A 2 2.21 -22.02 -17.91
CA ASP A 2 2.31 -20.68 -18.47
C ASP A 2 1.21 -19.76 -17.90
N LYS A 3 1.51 -19.11 -16.77
CA LYS A 3 0.59 -18.16 -16.13
C LYS A 3 0.23 -16.95 -17.03
N VAL A 4 1.09 -16.58 -17.98
CA VAL A 4 0.86 -15.42 -18.85
C VAL A 4 -0.19 -15.76 -19.91
N ALA A 5 -0.06 -16.93 -20.56
CA ALA A 5 -1.05 -17.41 -21.52
C ALA A 5 -2.43 -17.58 -20.86
N LEU A 6 -2.49 -18.22 -19.68
CA LEU A 6 -3.74 -18.41 -18.92
C LEU A 6 -4.43 -17.09 -18.57
N ARG A 7 -3.66 -16.08 -18.13
CA ARG A 7 -4.19 -14.76 -17.78
C ARG A 7 -4.74 -14.04 -18.99
N ASN A 8 -3.98 -13.99 -20.09
CA ASN A 8 -4.41 -13.32 -21.31
C ASN A 8 -5.70 -13.96 -21.85
N PHE A 9 -5.76 -15.30 -21.87
CA PHE A 9 -6.95 -16.02 -22.27
C PHE A 9 -8.16 -15.69 -21.38
N ALA A 10 -8.03 -15.79 -20.05
CA ALA A 10 -9.17 -15.61 -19.15
C ALA A 10 -9.76 -14.19 -19.18
N VAL A 11 -8.91 -13.16 -19.27
CA VAL A 11 -9.36 -11.75 -19.38
C VAL A 11 -10.09 -11.54 -20.70
N ASN A 12 -9.52 -11.98 -21.82
CA ASN A 12 -10.14 -11.84 -23.14
C ASN A 12 -11.43 -12.66 -23.27
N ALA A 13 -11.46 -13.86 -22.69
CA ALA A 13 -12.63 -14.72 -22.72
C ALA A 13 -13.82 -14.09 -22.01
N LYS A 14 -13.62 -13.40 -20.88
CA LYS A 14 -14.69 -12.68 -20.18
C LYS A 14 -15.36 -11.64 -21.09
N GLU A 15 -14.58 -10.69 -21.59
CA GLU A 15 -15.09 -9.59 -22.43
C GLU A 15 -15.82 -10.15 -23.66
N LYS A 16 -15.20 -11.11 -24.35
CA LYS A 16 -15.77 -11.74 -25.53
C LYS A 16 -17.09 -12.47 -25.25
N MET A 17 -17.19 -13.21 -24.14
CA MET A 17 -18.41 -13.92 -23.77
C MET A 17 -19.55 -12.96 -23.44
N GLU A 18 -19.28 -11.94 -22.64
CA GLU A 18 -20.28 -10.94 -22.29
C GLU A 18 -20.80 -10.21 -23.54
N ASP A 19 -19.91 -9.85 -24.46
CA ASP A 19 -20.28 -9.18 -25.71
C ASP A 19 -21.09 -10.11 -26.64
N ASP A 20 -20.71 -11.38 -26.77
CA ASP A 20 -21.46 -12.34 -27.58
C ASP A 20 -22.85 -12.61 -26.99
N ILE A 21 -22.99 -12.68 -25.67
CA ILE A 21 -24.28 -12.81 -24.98
C ILE A 21 -25.13 -11.55 -25.16
N LYS A 22 -24.55 -10.35 -24.97
CA LYS A 22 -25.24 -9.07 -25.18
C LYS A 22 -25.75 -8.95 -26.62
N ARG A 23 -24.94 -9.32 -27.61
CA ARG A 23 -25.34 -9.34 -29.02
C ARG A 23 -26.50 -10.29 -29.28
N LYS A 24 -26.48 -11.49 -28.68
CA LYS A 24 -27.60 -12.45 -28.80
C LYS A 24 -28.88 -11.92 -28.16
N LEU A 25 -28.78 -11.31 -26.98
CA LEU A 25 -29.92 -10.67 -26.32
C LEU A 25 -30.50 -9.52 -27.17
N GLU A 26 -29.63 -8.70 -27.76
CA GLU A 26 -30.05 -7.60 -28.65
C GLU A 26 -30.81 -8.11 -29.88
N LEU A 27 -30.35 -9.21 -30.48
CA LEU A 27 -31.06 -9.88 -31.58
C LEU A 27 -32.47 -10.36 -31.18
N MET A 28 -32.66 -10.72 -29.91
CA MET A 28 -33.96 -11.09 -29.32
C MET A 28 -34.79 -9.88 -28.86
N GLY A 29 -34.31 -8.65 -29.11
CA GLY A 29 -34.92 -7.41 -28.67
C GLY A 29 -34.77 -7.13 -27.18
N ILE A 30 -33.84 -7.76 -26.47
CA ILE A 30 -33.56 -7.52 -25.05
C ILE A 30 -32.27 -6.71 -24.94
N THR A 31 -32.34 -5.50 -24.37
CA THR A 31 -31.18 -4.60 -24.25
C THR A 31 -31.07 -4.06 -22.83
N GLU A 32 -29.96 -3.39 -22.50
CA GLU A 32 -29.80 -2.69 -21.20
C GLU A 32 -30.90 -1.65 -20.91
N LYS A 33 -31.68 -1.25 -21.91
CA LYS A 33 -32.77 -0.26 -21.79
C LYS A 33 -34.15 -0.89 -21.58
N GLY A 34 -34.27 -2.21 -21.66
CA GLY A 34 -35.54 -2.93 -21.53
C GLY A 34 -35.75 -4.02 -22.56
N THR A 35 -36.93 -4.65 -22.49
CA THR A 35 -37.41 -5.67 -23.41
C THR A 35 -38.24 -5.00 -24.52
N GLY A 36 -37.77 -5.04 -25.77
CA GLY A 36 -38.41 -4.44 -26.94
C GLY A 36 -39.71 -5.12 -27.37
N GLU A 37 -40.45 -4.44 -28.27
CA GLU A 37 -41.74 -4.88 -28.79
C GLU A 37 -41.62 -5.97 -29.87
N GLU A 38 -42.53 -6.94 -29.86
CA GLU A 38 -42.61 -8.03 -30.85
C GLU A 38 -43.00 -7.50 -32.23
N THR A 39 -42.31 -7.91 -33.31
CA THR A 39 -42.50 -7.32 -34.64
C THR A 39 -43.54 -8.07 -35.49
N VAL A 40 -43.58 -9.41 -35.44
CA VAL A 40 -44.61 -10.28 -36.07
C VAL A 40 -44.70 -11.60 -35.30
N LYS A 41 -45.92 -12.08 -35.00
CA LYS A 41 -46.21 -13.40 -34.41
C LYS A 41 -47.17 -14.16 -35.34
N GLU A 42 -46.69 -15.22 -35.98
CA GLU A 42 -47.49 -16.20 -36.73
C GLU A 42 -47.43 -17.55 -36.02
N ASP A 43 -48.38 -18.45 -36.27
CA ASP A 43 -48.68 -19.63 -35.42
C ASP A 43 -47.51 -20.61 -35.15
N ASP A 44 -46.35 -20.49 -35.82
CA ASP A 44 -45.19 -21.40 -35.64
C ASP A 44 -43.81 -20.70 -35.44
N TYR A 45 -43.72 -19.36 -35.49
CA TYR A 45 -42.45 -18.63 -35.31
C TYR A 45 -42.64 -17.17 -34.91
N LEU A 46 -41.67 -16.63 -34.13
CA LEU A 46 -41.63 -15.22 -33.74
C LEU A 46 -40.53 -14.50 -34.51
N LYS A 47 -40.82 -13.33 -35.08
CA LYS A 47 -39.81 -12.51 -35.78
C LYS A 47 -39.47 -11.25 -34.99
N ILE A 48 -38.20 -11.10 -34.64
CA ILE A 48 -37.65 -9.92 -33.94
C ILE A 48 -36.37 -9.49 -34.65
N ASN A 49 -36.23 -8.19 -34.94
CA ASN A 49 -35.03 -7.62 -35.59
C ASN A 49 -34.60 -8.33 -36.89
N GLY A 50 -35.56 -8.92 -37.63
CA GLY A 50 -35.32 -9.65 -38.88
C GLY A 50 -34.90 -11.12 -38.70
N GLN A 51 -34.76 -11.60 -37.47
CA GLN A 51 -34.43 -12.99 -37.15
C GLN A 51 -35.67 -13.78 -36.72
N GLU A 52 -35.77 -15.03 -37.17
CA GLU A 52 -36.90 -15.93 -36.91
C GLU A 52 -36.52 -16.90 -35.78
N PHE A 53 -37.38 -16.98 -34.77
CA PHE A 53 -37.24 -17.84 -33.60
C PHE A 53 -38.31 -18.93 -33.65
N ASN A 54 -37.89 -20.19 -33.47
CA ASN A 54 -38.81 -21.33 -33.42
C ASN A 54 -39.55 -21.41 -32.06
N GLU A 55 -40.55 -22.30 -31.95
CA GLU A 55 -41.37 -22.44 -30.74
C GLU A 55 -40.55 -22.65 -29.44
N LYS A 56 -39.43 -23.40 -29.50
CA LYS A 56 -38.54 -23.61 -28.34
C LYS A 56 -37.83 -22.32 -27.97
N GLU A 57 -37.25 -21.62 -28.94
CA GLU A 57 -36.50 -20.38 -28.72
C GLU A 57 -37.40 -19.24 -28.20
N VAL A 58 -38.67 -19.22 -28.60
CA VAL A 58 -39.67 -18.28 -28.06
C VAL A 58 -39.91 -18.51 -26.57
N LYS A 59 -40.12 -19.76 -26.15
CA LYS A 59 -40.30 -20.11 -24.72
C LYS A 59 -39.05 -19.77 -23.90
N GLN A 60 -37.87 -20.04 -24.46
CA GLN A 60 -36.60 -19.68 -23.85
C GLN A 60 -36.48 -18.15 -23.65
N ARG A 61 -36.83 -17.36 -24.66
CA ARG A 61 -36.87 -15.89 -24.56
C ARG A 61 -37.86 -15.40 -23.50
N GLU A 62 -39.06 -15.95 -23.46
CA GLU A 62 -40.07 -15.59 -22.46
C GLU A 62 -39.54 -15.80 -21.04
N LYS A 63 -38.80 -16.90 -20.81
CA LYS A 63 -38.18 -17.20 -19.52
C LYS A 63 -37.07 -16.22 -19.14
N ILE A 64 -36.25 -15.77 -20.10
CA ILE A 64 -35.25 -14.69 -19.85
C ILE A 64 -35.96 -13.42 -19.36
N ILE A 65 -37.07 -13.05 -20.01
CA ILE A 65 -37.84 -11.87 -19.64
C ILE A 65 -38.46 -12.02 -18.25
N GLU A 66 -38.96 -13.21 -17.90
CA GLU A 66 -39.46 -13.51 -16.55
C GLU A 66 -38.36 -13.36 -15.48
N VAL A 67 -37.17 -13.88 -15.73
CA VAL A 67 -36.02 -13.76 -14.82
C VAL A 67 -35.63 -12.29 -14.60
N LEU A 68 -35.53 -11.51 -15.68
CA LEU A 68 -35.21 -10.08 -15.58
C LEU A 68 -36.29 -9.29 -14.81
N LYS A 69 -37.57 -9.53 -15.10
CA LYS A 69 -38.69 -8.88 -14.39
C LYS A 69 -38.79 -9.28 -12.92
N ALA A 70 -38.39 -10.51 -12.58
CA ALA A 70 -38.35 -10.96 -11.20
C ALA A 70 -37.26 -10.22 -10.39
N ARG A 71 -36.10 -9.95 -11.01
CA ARG A 71 -34.98 -9.20 -10.39
C ARG A 71 -35.25 -7.69 -10.31
N GLU A 72 -35.95 -7.11 -11.28
CA GLU A 72 -36.24 -5.66 -11.36
C GLU A 72 -37.05 -5.12 -10.16
N LYS A 73 -37.81 -5.96 -9.45
CA LYS A 73 -38.74 -5.50 -8.39
C LYS A 73 -38.10 -4.64 -7.30
N ASP A 74 -36.78 -4.75 -7.08
CA ASP A 74 -36.02 -4.02 -6.07
C ASP A 74 -34.78 -3.29 -6.62
N GLU A 75 -34.50 -3.35 -7.94
CA GLU A 75 -33.24 -2.87 -8.55
C GLU A 75 -33.41 -2.22 -9.94
N ASP A 76 -32.37 -1.51 -10.40
CA ASP A 76 -32.31 -0.91 -11.74
C ASP A 76 -32.25 -2.00 -12.83
N PHE A 77 -33.08 -1.89 -13.88
CA PHE A 77 -33.16 -2.90 -14.95
C PHE A 77 -31.80 -3.15 -15.61
N LYS A 78 -31.00 -2.09 -15.79
CA LYS A 78 -29.65 -2.21 -16.34
C LYS A 78 -28.75 -3.07 -15.46
N LYS A 79 -28.79 -2.90 -14.12
CA LYS A 79 -28.04 -3.74 -13.17
C LYS A 79 -28.47 -5.20 -13.29
N CYS A 80 -29.78 -5.46 -13.34
CA CYS A 80 -30.32 -6.81 -13.52
C CYS A 80 -29.87 -7.46 -14.84
N PHE A 81 -29.82 -6.67 -15.92
CA PHE A 81 -29.35 -7.10 -17.24
C PHE A 81 -27.86 -7.45 -17.21
N ASP A 82 -27.01 -6.55 -16.70
CA ASP A 82 -25.57 -6.77 -16.62
C ASP A 82 -25.22 -7.98 -15.73
N GLU A 83 -25.94 -8.17 -14.61
CA GLU A 83 -25.78 -9.35 -13.74
C GLU A 83 -26.17 -10.66 -14.44
N LEU A 84 -27.27 -10.68 -15.21
CA LEU A 84 -27.67 -11.86 -15.97
C LEU A 84 -26.61 -12.21 -17.02
N VAL A 85 -26.06 -11.22 -17.72
CA VAL A 85 -24.99 -11.43 -18.70
C VAL A 85 -23.75 -12.01 -18.03
N GLU A 86 -23.30 -11.42 -16.92
CA GLU A 86 -22.13 -11.91 -16.17
C GLU A 86 -22.36 -13.36 -15.68
N GLU A 87 -23.54 -13.66 -15.13
CA GLU A 87 -23.90 -14.99 -14.63
C GLU A 87 -23.85 -16.07 -15.73
N ILE A 88 -24.43 -15.78 -16.90
CA ILE A 88 -24.44 -16.70 -18.04
C ILE A 88 -23.05 -16.86 -18.64
N ALA A 89 -22.31 -15.76 -18.82
CA ALA A 89 -20.93 -15.78 -19.32
C ALA A 89 -20.06 -16.66 -18.43
N TYR A 90 -20.17 -16.45 -17.12
CA TYR A 90 -19.41 -17.18 -16.11
C TYR A 90 -19.76 -18.67 -16.08
N THR A 91 -21.06 -19.01 -16.15
CA THR A 91 -21.54 -20.40 -16.17
C THR A 91 -20.94 -21.16 -17.35
N TRP A 92 -20.99 -20.57 -18.54
CA TRP A 92 -20.40 -21.21 -19.72
C TRP A 92 -18.87 -21.25 -19.67
N PHE A 93 -18.22 -20.22 -19.11
CA PHE A 93 -16.76 -20.20 -18.98
C PHE A 93 -16.29 -21.40 -18.17
N ASN A 94 -16.88 -21.60 -16.99
CA ASN A 94 -16.54 -22.72 -16.11
C ASN A 94 -16.76 -24.09 -16.75
N ARG A 95 -17.87 -24.28 -17.46
CA ARG A 95 -18.18 -25.55 -18.15
C ARG A 95 -17.17 -25.84 -19.27
N ILE A 96 -16.80 -24.84 -20.06
CA ILE A 96 -15.80 -24.97 -21.12
C ILE A 96 -14.43 -25.33 -20.52
N ILE A 97 -13.99 -24.64 -19.47
CA ILE A 97 -12.71 -24.93 -18.80
C ILE A 97 -12.70 -26.32 -18.15
N ALA A 98 -13.79 -26.71 -17.51
CA ALA A 98 -13.92 -28.05 -16.94
C ALA A 98 -13.86 -29.14 -18.00
N ILE A 99 -14.54 -28.96 -19.14
CA ILE A 99 -14.46 -29.88 -20.27
C ILE A 99 -13.03 -29.95 -20.82
N ARG A 100 -12.37 -28.80 -21.00
CA ARG A 100 -10.96 -28.77 -21.47
C ARG A 100 -10.04 -29.53 -20.52
N PHE A 101 -10.22 -29.35 -19.21
CA PHE A 101 -9.48 -30.12 -18.22
C PHE A 101 -9.80 -31.62 -18.32
N MET A 102 -11.06 -32.00 -18.45
CA MET A 102 -11.46 -33.41 -18.50
C MET A 102 -10.97 -34.11 -19.77
N GLU A 103 -11.04 -33.47 -20.93
CA GLU A 103 -10.64 -34.10 -22.20
C GLU A 103 -9.13 -34.25 -22.35
N VAL A 104 -8.34 -33.31 -21.79
CA VAL A 104 -6.87 -33.40 -21.80
C VAL A 104 -6.36 -34.54 -20.91
N ASN A 105 -7.09 -34.85 -19.84
CA ASN A 105 -6.72 -35.87 -18.86
C ASN A 105 -7.46 -37.21 -19.06
N ASP A 106 -8.18 -37.40 -20.17
CA ASP A 106 -9.00 -38.60 -20.44
C ASP A 106 -10.01 -38.94 -19.32
N TYR A 107 -10.58 -37.90 -18.70
CA TYR A 107 -11.57 -38.02 -17.63
C TYR A 107 -13.01 -38.00 -18.15
N ILE A 108 -13.22 -37.66 -19.43
CA ILE A 108 -14.50 -37.82 -20.12
C ILE A 108 -14.83 -39.33 -20.17
N PRO A 109 -16.02 -39.79 -19.73
CA PRO A 109 -16.33 -41.22 -19.62
C PRO A 109 -16.18 -42.06 -20.89
N ASP A 110 -16.55 -41.51 -22.06
CA ASP A 110 -16.41 -42.16 -23.37
C ASP A 110 -15.08 -41.88 -24.08
N GLY A 111 -14.20 -41.07 -23.49
CA GLY A 111 -12.88 -40.75 -24.03
C GLY A 111 -12.89 -39.86 -25.28
N ILE A 112 -14.05 -39.32 -25.69
CA ILE A 112 -14.16 -38.46 -26.87
C ILE A 112 -13.86 -37.01 -26.49
N ARG A 113 -12.93 -36.38 -27.22
CA ARG A 113 -12.60 -34.96 -27.06
C ARG A 113 -13.75 -34.08 -27.57
N ILE A 114 -14.20 -33.15 -26.74
CA ILE A 114 -15.39 -32.34 -27.00
C ILE A 114 -15.00 -31.03 -27.67
N LEU A 115 -13.93 -30.38 -27.22
CA LEU A 115 -13.50 -29.06 -27.68
C LEU A 115 -12.38 -29.15 -28.71
N SER A 116 -11.54 -30.18 -28.63
CA SER A 116 -10.39 -30.37 -29.51
C SER A 116 -10.43 -31.69 -30.29
N SER A 117 -9.45 -31.88 -31.17
CA SER A 117 -9.21 -33.13 -31.86
C SER A 117 -8.20 -34.01 -31.11
N ASP A 118 -8.28 -35.32 -31.35
CA ASP A 118 -7.27 -36.33 -31.03
C ASP A 118 -6.25 -36.52 -32.19
N ARG A 119 -6.52 -35.94 -33.36
CA ARG A 119 -5.63 -35.98 -34.54
C ARG A 119 -4.74 -34.75 -34.59
N GLU A 120 -3.44 -34.96 -34.85
CA GLU A 120 -2.49 -33.86 -35.03
C GLU A 120 -2.91 -32.92 -36.17
N ASN A 121 -2.85 -31.61 -35.90
CA ASN A 121 -3.19 -30.53 -36.84
C ASN A 121 -4.65 -30.53 -37.34
N ASP A 122 -5.54 -31.31 -36.73
CA ASP A 122 -6.97 -31.25 -37.01
C ASP A 122 -7.66 -30.30 -36.02
N ARG A 123 -8.36 -29.31 -36.58
CA ARG A 123 -9.09 -28.29 -35.81
C ARG A 123 -10.55 -28.65 -35.59
N GLU A 124 -11.05 -29.73 -36.20
CA GLU A 124 -12.43 -30.20 -35.97
C GLU A 124 -12.52 -31.00 -34.67
N PRO A 125 -13.40 -30.62 -33.72
CA PRO A 125 -13.60 -31.40 -32.50
C PRO A 125 -14.01 -32.85 -32.76
N GLN A 126 -13.41 -33.80 -32.03
CA GLN A 126 -13.63 -35.24 -32.25
C GLN A 126 -15.11 -35.66 -32.15
N ILE A 127 -15.87 -35.03 -31.24
CA ILE A 127 -17.31 -35.29 -31.04
C ILE A 127 -18.17 -35.13 -32.31
N ILE A 128 -17.75 -34.31 -33.28
CA ILE A 128 -18.48 -34.11 -34.55
C ILE A 128 -18.31 -35.33 -35.46
N ARG A 129 -17.06 -35.85 -35.54
CA ARG A 129 -16.71 -37.00 -36.38
C ARG A 129 -17.32 -38.28 -35.83
N GLU A 130 -17.20 -38.49 -34.52
CA GLU A 130 -17.53 -39.73 -33.80
C GLU A 130 -18.86 -39.66 -33.05
N VAL A 131 -19.82 -38.88 -33.58
CA VAL A 131 -21.07 -38.54 -32.89
C VAL A 131 -21.86 -39.75 -32.36
N PHE A 132 -21.85 -40.87 -33.09
CA PHE A 132 -22.60 -42.08 -32.75
C PHE A 132 -21.78 -43.10 -31.93
N ASP A 133 -20.49 -42.80 -31.70
CA ASP A 133 -19.61 -43.56 -30.81
C ASP A 133 -19.52 -42.93 -29.40
N THR A 134 -20.28 -41.84 -29.16
CA THR A 134 -20.42 -41.18 -27.86
C THR A 134 -21.34 -41.93 -26.90
N ASP A 135 -21.26 -41.59 -25.61
CA ASP A 135 -22.21 -42.02 -24.58
C ASP A 135 -23.58 -41.29 -24.61
N LEU A 136 -23.84 -40.51 -25.66
CA LEU A 136 -25.06 -39.72 -25.80
C LEU A 136 -26.22 -40.59 -26.32
N GLU A 137 -27.35 -40.52 -25.63
CA GLU A 137 -28.59 -41.17 -26.06
C GLU A 137 -29.37 -40.24 -27.00
N PHE A 138 -29.69 -40.70 -28.23
CA PHE A 138 -30.47 -39.93 -29.20
C PHE A 138 -31.82 -40.59 -29.46
N SER A 139 -32.90 -39.81 -29.34
CA SER A 139 -34.22 -40.15 -29.87
C SER A 139 -34.19 -40.27 -31.40
N ASN A 140 -35.23 -40.88 -31.99
CA ASN A 140 -35.30 -41.03 -33.45
C ASN A 140 -35.30 -39.67 -34.16
N ASP A 141 -35.98 -38.67 -33.60
CA ASP A 141 -36.05 -37.33 -34.17
C ASP A 141 -34.69 -36.62 -34.09
N GLU A 142 -33.97 -36.77 -32.96
CA GLU A 142 -32.63 -36.21 -32.82
C GLU A 142 -31.60 -36.89 -33.73
N LYS A 143 -31.71 -38.21 -33.96
CA LYS A 143 -30.87 -38.90 -34.96
C LYS A 143 -31.10 -38.34 -36.35
N ASN A 144 -32.37 -38.19 -36.75
CA ASN A 144 -32.72 -37.58 -38.03
C ASN A 144 -32.20 -36.14 -38.13
N TYR A 145 -32.27 -35.37 -37.04
CA TYR A 145 -31.73 -34.01 -36.97
C TYR A 145 -30.21 -33.98 -37.14
N VAL A 146 -29.47 -34.87 -36.46
CA VAL A 146 -28.01 -35.01 -36.63
C VAL A 146 -27.64 -35.40 -38.07
N TYR A 147 -28.34 -36.36 -38.69
CA TYR A 147 -28.11 -36.72 -40.09
C TYR A 147 -28.37 -35.53 -41.03
N LYS A 148 -29.47 -34.81 -40.83
CA LYS A 148 -29.81 -33.62 -41.61
C LYS A 148 -28.72 -32.54 -41.51
N LEU A 149 -28.23 -32.24 -40.30
CA LEU A 149 -27.17 -31.25 -40.10
C LEU A 149 -25.85 -31.68 -40.77
N LYS A 150 -25.53 -32.99 -40.76
CA LYS A 150 -24.36 -33.52 -41.48
C LYS A 150 -24.52 -33.43 -43.01
N GLU A 151 -25.70 -33.79 -43.55
CA GLU A 151 -25.98 -33.70 -45.00
C GLU A 151 -25.99 -32.26 -45.51
N GLU A 152 -26.54 -31.32 -44.73
CA GLU A 152 -26.56 -29.88 -45.04
C GLU A 152 -25.21 -29.17 -44.75
N ASN A 153 -24.21 -29.90 -44.25
CA ASN A 153 -22.89 -29.39 -43.84
C ASN A 153 -22.97 -28.24 -42.81
N LYS A 154 -23.94 -28.31 -41.90
CA LYS A 154 -24.17 -27.33 -40.81
C LYS A 154 -23.39 -27.71 -39.55
N ILE A 155 -22.06 -27.75 -39.67
CA ILE A 155 -21.16 -28.26 -38.64
C ILE A 155 -21.21 -27.43 -37.33
N GLU A 156 -21.37 -26.11 -37.42
CA GLU A 156 -21.50 -25.20 -36.26
C GLU A 156 -22.77 -25.49 -35.43
N GLU A 157 -23.92 -25.70 -36.10
CA GLU A 157 -25.18 -26.05 -35.44
C GLU A 157 -25.09 -27.45 -34.81
N LEU A 158 -24.47 -28.40 -35.52
CA LEU A 158 -24.22 -29.75 -35.02
C LEU A 158 -23.34 -29.72 -33.76
N PHE A 159 -22.25 -28.95 -33.76
CA PHE A 159 -21.37 -28.82 -32.62
C PHE A 159 -22.09 -28.28 -31.38
N LYS A 160 -22.87 -27.19 -31.51
CA LYS A 160 -23.62 -26.61 -30.40
C LYS A 160 -24.63 -27.59 -29.82
N PHE A 161 -25.37 -28.30 -30.67
CA PHE A 161 -26.31 -29.34 -30.25
C PHE A 161 -25.62 -30.44 -29.43
N LEU A 162 -24.49 -30.95 -29.93
CA LEU A 162 -23.73 -32.00 -29.25
C LEU A 162 -23.09 -31.51 -27.95
N PHE A 163 -22.57 -30.28 -27.94
CA PHE A 163 -21.97 -29.66 -26.77
C PHE A 163 -22.98 -29.53 -25.62
N ILE A 164 -24.18 -29.01 -25.90
CA ILE A 164 -25.26 -28.89 -24.92
C ILE A 164 -25.67 -30.27 -24.42
N LYS A 165 -25.89 -31.22 -25.34
CA LYS A 165 -26.30 -32.58 -24.98
C LYS A 165 -25.26 -33.29 -24.12
N LYS A 166 -23.97 -33.05 -24.37
CA LYS A 166 -22.88 -33.56 -23.55
C LYS A 166 -22.78 -32.86 -22.19
N CYS A 167 -23.04 -31.55 -22.10
CA CYS A 167 -23.16 -30.87 -20.80
C CYS A 167 -24.30 -31.48 -19.96
N ASN A 168 -25.46 -31.73 -20.56
CA ASN A 168 -26.59 -32.39 -19.88
C ASN A 168 -26.24 -33.82 -19.45
N LYS A 169 -25.48 -34.57 -20.26
CA LYS A 169 -24.97 -35.88 -19.84
C LYS A 169 -24.00 -35.79 -18.67
N LEU A 170 -23.13 -34.77 -18.65
CA LEU A 170 -22.20 -34.54 -17.55
C LEU A 170 -22.89 -34.09 -16.25
N ASN A 171 -24.11 -33.52 -16.31
CA ASN A 171 -24.93 -33.26 -15.12
C ASN A 171 -25.13 -34.52 -14.27
N GLU A 172 -25.34 -35.67 -14.89
CA GLU A 172 -25.61 -36.94 -14.19
C GLU A 172 -24.48 -37.34 -13.23
N ILE A 173 -23.24 -36.92 -13.52
CA ILE A 173 -22.03 -37.27 -12.76
C ILE A 173 -21.41 -36.08 -12.02
N LEU A 174 -21.68 -34.84 -12.44
CA LEU A 174 -21.14 -33.60 -11.90
C LEU A 174 -22.24 -32.53 -11.76
N PRO A 175 -23.32 -32.80 -10.99
CA PRO A 175 -24.54 -32.00 -10.99
C PRO A 175 -24.36 -30.56 -10.48
N GLU A 176 -23.37 -30.32 -9.63
CA GLU A 176 -23.11 -28.99 -9.06
C GLU A 176 -22.47 -28.01 -10.05
N LEU A 177 -21.74 -28.51 -11.05
CA LEU A 177 -21.07 -27.68 -12.07
C LEU A 177 -21.86 -27.65 -13.39
N PHE A 178 -22.26 -28.82 -13.86
CA PHE A 178 -23.06 -28.97 -15.06
C PHE A 178 -24.52 -29.07 -14.64
N GLU A 179 -25.13 -28.00 -14.14
CA GLU A 179 -26.60 -27.98 -13.91
C GLU A 179 -27.32 -28.33 -15.22
N GLU A 180 -28.46 -29.05 -15.17
CA GLU A 180 -29.35 -29.20 -16.34
C GLU A 180 -29.52 -27.80 -16.91
N THR A 181 -29.11 -27.59 -18.16
CA THR A 181 -29.10 -26.24 -18.72
C THR A 181 -30.49 -25.66 -18.54
N GLU A 182 -30.60 -24.56 -17.79
CA GLU A 182 -31.87 -23.84 -17.74
C GLU A 182 -32.22 -23.55 -19.20
N ASP A 183 -33.43 -23.95 -19.62
CA ASP A 183 -33.82 -24.02 -21.04
C ASP A 183 -33.33 -22.78 -21.80
N TYR A 184 -33.42 -21.60 -21.19
CA TYR A 184 -33.01 -20.35 -21.82
C TYR A 184 -31.51 -20.04 -21.91
N SER A 185 -30.67 -20.60 -21.02
CA SER A 185 -29.22 -20.38 -21.03
C SER A 185 -28.54 -21.01 -22.25
N GLU A 186 -29.14 -22.08 -22.80
CA GLU A 186 -28.72 -22.75 -24.04
C GLU A 186 -28.75 -21.79 -25.22
N LEU A 187 -29.79 -20.95 -25.30
CA LEU A 187 -29.98 -19.97 -26.36
C LEU A 187 -28.83 -18.95 -26.40
N LEU A 188 -28.26 -18.66 -25.23
CA LEU A 188 -27.20 -17.67 -25.03
C LEU A 188 -25.78 -18.25 -25.04
N LEU A 189 -25.60 -19.53 -25.39
CA LEU A 189 -24.29 -20.22 -25.46
C LEU A 189 -23.28 -19.48 -26.37
N PRO A 190 -22.19 -18.90 -25.84
CA PRO A 190 -21.23 -18.10 -26.62
C PRO A 190 -20.03 -18.94 -27.10
N ILE A 191 -20.27 -20.07 -27.76
CA ILE A 191 -19.21 -20.94 -28.31
C ILE A 191 -19.36 -21.08 -29.83
N SER A 192 -18.25 -21.11 -30.56
CA SER A 192 -18.21 -21.27 -32.01
C SER A 192 -16.92 -21.99 -32.44
N ILE A 193 -17.02 -22.88 -33.42
CA ILE A 193 -15.85 -23.56 -34.03
C ILE A 193 -15.26 -22.76 -35.20
N ASN A 194 -16.04 -21.83 -35.75
CA ASN A 194 -15.67 -21.02 -36.92
C ASN A 194 -15.16 -19.61 -36.56
N ASP A 195 -15.26 -19.21 -35.29
CA ASP A 195 -14.73 -17.93 -34.79
C ASP A 195 -13.27 -18.12 -34.34
N GLU A 196 -12.31 -17.70 -35.16
CA GLU A 196 -10.86 -17.74 -34.83
C GLU A 196 -10.52 -16.88 -33.60
N GLU A 197 -11.31 -15.84 -33.33
CA GLU A 197 -11.18 -14.99 -32.14
C GLU A 197 -12.13 -15.43 -31.01
N GLY A 198 -12.85 -16.54 -31.21
CA GLY A 198 -13.78 -17.10 -30.24
C GLY A 198 -13.08 -17.85 -29.09
N ILE A 199 -13.79 -18.00 -27.97
CA ILE A 199 -13.23 -18.61 -26.74
C ILE A 199 -12.68 -20.02 -27.00
N LEU A 200 -13.34 -20.81 -27.84
CA LEU A 200 -12.91 -22.17 -28.16
C LEU A 200 -11.51 -22.19 -28.79
N ARG A 201 -11.29 -21.37 -29.83
CA ARG A 201 -10.01 -21.31 -30.56
C ARG A 201 -8.92 -20.71 -29.70
N LYS A 202 -9.21 -19.63 -28.98
CA LYS A 202 -8.28 -19.04 -28.02
C LYS A 202 -7.85 -20.03 -26.93
N LEU A 203 -8.78 -20.85 -26.43
CA LEU A 203 -8.46 -21.85 -25.40
C LEU A 203 -7.60 -23.01 -25.95
N VAL A 204 -7.98 -23.57 -27.10
CA VAL A 204 -7.32 -24.77 -27.65
C VAL A 204 -5.99 -24.44 -28.33
N ASP A 205 -5.91 -23.30 -29.02
CA ASP A 205 -4.74 -22.96 -29.85
C ASP A 205 -3.71 -22.08 -29.11
N GLU A 206 -4.14 -21.21 -28.18
CA GLU A 206 -3.22 -20.25 -27.51
C GLU A 206 -2.81 -20.67 -26.09
N VAL A 207 -3.58 -21.52 -25.41
CA VAL A 207 -3.21 -22.06 -24.09
C VAL A 207 -2.58 -23.44 -24.28
N PRO A 208 -1.31 -23.66 -23.87
CA PRO A 208 -0.65 -24.95 -24.02
C PRO A 208 -1.43 -26.07 -23.32
N GLU A 209 -1.64 -27.19 -24.01
CA GLU A 209 -2.32 -28.38 -23.47
C GLU A 209 -1.67 -28.88 -22.16
N GLU A 210 -0.35 -28.74 -22.06
CA GLU A 210 0.45 -29.08 -20.87
C GLU A 210 0.02 -28.30 -19.62
N SER A 211 -0.66 -27.15 -19.76
CA SER A 211 -1.20 -26.38 -18.63
C SER A 211 -2.42 -27.06 -17.98
N PHE A 212 -3.08 -27.99 -18.67
CA PHE A 212 -4.22 -28.77 -18.16
C PHE A 212 -3.85 -30.21 -17.81
N ASP A 213 -2.77 -30.75 -18.36
CA ASP A 213 -2.29 -32.13 -18.17
C ASP A 213 -1.70 -32.35 -16.75
N VAL A 214 -2.37 -33.16 -15.93
CA VAL A 214 -1.99 -33.42 -14.53
C VAL A 214 -0.66 -34.17 -14.37
N GLU A 215 -0.17 -34.86 -15.40
CA GLU A 215 1.09 -35.61 -15.36
C GLU A 215 2.31 -34.74 -15.72
N LYS A 216 2.10 -33.60 -16.38
CA LYS A 216 3.17 -32.68 -16.81
C LYS A 216 3.23 -31.41 -15.96
N GLU A 217 2.70 -30.31 -16.49
CA GLU A 217 2.73 -29.00 -15.85
C GLU A 217 1.38 -28.58 -15.27
N GLY A 218 0.31 -29.25 -15.70
CA GLY A 218 -1.06 -29.03 -15.31
C GLY A 218 -1.32 -29.56 -13.92
N GLN A 219 -2.24 -28.88 -13.27
CA GLN A 219 -2.56 -29.05 -11.88
C GLN A 219 -4.01 -28.62 -11.76
N ILE A 220 -4.80 -29.27 -10.92
CA ILE A 220 -6.22 -28.88 -10.75
C ILE A 220 -6.36 -27.41 -10.33
N GLU A 221 -5.29 -26.85 -9.75
CA GLU A 221 -5.09 -25.44 -9.45
C GLU A 221 -5.20 -24.49 -10.66
N VAL A 222 -4.99 -24.95 -11.91
CA VAL A 222 -5.13 -24.14 -13.14
C VAL A 222 -6.50 -23.46 -13.23
N ILE A 223 -7.53 -24.16 -12.77
CA ILE A 223 -8.92 -23.68 -12.78
C ILE A 223 -9.09 -22.53 -11.79
N GLY A 224 -8.41 -22.60 -10.64
CA GLY A 224 -8.35 -21.50 -9.69
C GLY A 224 -7.68 -20.25 -10.26
N TRP A 225 -6.60 -20.43 -11.03
CA TRP A 225 -5.92 -19.31 -11.71
C TRP A 225 -6.80 -18.67 -12.77
N LEU A 226 -7.45 -19.48 -13.61
CA LEU A 226 -8.39 -18.99 -14.62
C LEU A 226 -9.54 -18.21 -13.99
N TYR A 227 -10.10 -18.68 -12.87
CA TYR A 227 -11.11 -17.96 -12.10
C TYR A 227 -10.63 -16.60 -11.56
N GLN A 228 -9.39 -16.54 -11.05
CA GLN A 228 -8.82 -15.28 -10.57
C GLN A 228 -8.62 -14.29 -11.72
N TYR A 229 -8.07 -14.75 -12.84
CA TYR A 229 -7.81 -13.90 -13.99
C TYR A 229 -9.11 -13.41 -14.64
N TYR A 230 -10.14 -14.26 -14.69
CA TYR A 230 -11.48 -13.88 -15.14
C TYR A 230 -12.06 -12.70 -14.33
N ASN A 231 -11.83 -12.67 -13.02
CA ASN A 231 -12.35 -11.62 -12.12
C ASN A 231 -11.42 -10.40 -11.95
N GLU A 232 -10.29 -10.34 -12.66
CA GLU A 232 -9.26 -9.33 -12.43
C GLU A 232 -9.77 -7.90 -12.64
N GLU A 233 -10.52 -7.64 -13.73
CA GLU A 233 -11.07 -6.31 -14.01
C GLU A 233 -12.12 -5.88 -12.98
N LYS A 234 -12.99 -6.81 -12.54
CA LYS A 234 -13.97 -6.53 -11.49
C LYS A 234 -13.29 -6.18 -10.17
N LYS A 235 -12.22 -6.91 -9.81
CA LYS A 235 -11.41 -6.62 -8.63
C LYS A 235 -10.76 -5.23 -8.72
N LYS A 236 -10.20 -4.86 -9.88
CA LYS A 236 -9.67 -3.51 -10.11
C LYS A 236 -10.73 -2.43 -9.95
N GLU A 237 -11.94 -2.65 -10.47
CA GLU A 237 -13.07 -1.74 -10.33
C GLU A 237 -13.40 -1.50 -8.84
N VAL A 238 -13.54 -2.57 -8.07
CA VAL A 238 -13.84 -2.51 -6.63
C VAL A 238 -12.69 -1.86 -5.84
N ASP A 239 -11.43 -2.14 -6.20
CA ASP A 239 -10.27 -1.49 -5.60
C ASP A 239 -10.24 0.02 -5.89
N GLN A 240 -10.62 0.45 -7.09
CA GLN A 240 -10.74 1.87 -7.42
C GLN A 240 -11.93 2.52 -6.68
N LYS A 241 -13.07 1.82 -6.59
CA LYS A 241 -14.26 2.23 -5.82
C LYS A 241 -13.89 2.50 -4.37
N THR A 242 -13.18 1.57 -3.73
CA THR A 242 -12.75 1.68 -2.32
C THR A 242 -11.68 2.75 -2.10
N LYS A 243 -10.74 2.94 -3.04
CA LYS A 243 -9.77 4.06 -3.00
C LYS A 243 -10.45 5.44 -3.02
N LYS A 244 -11.64 5.54 -3.63
CA LYS A 244 -12.47 6.76 -3.63
C LYS A 244 -13.34 6.90 -2.36
N GLY A 245 -13.15 6.06 -1.35
CA GLY A 245 -13.86 6.11 -0.07
C GLY A 245 -15.26 5.46 -0.06
N LYS A 246 -15.65 4.77 -1.14
CA LYS A 246 -16.91 4.00 -1.19
C LYS A 246 -16.76 2.67 -0.44
N LYS A 247 -17.89 2.15 0.04
CA LYS A 247 -17.96 0.86 0.75
C LYS A 247 -18.02 -0.30 -0.23
N VAL A 248 -17.63 -1.47 0.24
CA VAL A 248 -17.82 -2.75 -0.45
C VAL A 248 -19.26 -3.19 -0.19
N GLU A 249 -20.05 -3.29 -1.24
CA GLU A 249 -21.43 -3.78 -1.19
C GLU A 249 -21.47 -5.31 -1.22
N GLN A 250 -22.63 -5.92 -0.93
CA GLN A 250 -22.80 -7.37 -0.85
C GLN A 250 -22.23 -8.10 -2.09
N ASP A 251 -22.56 -7.64 -3.30
CA ASP A 251 -22.11 -8.25 -4.55
C ASP A 251 -20.62 -8.05 -4.85
N ASP A 252 -19.98 -7.05 -4.23
CA ASP A 252 -18.55 -6.74 -4.41
C ASP A 252 -17.65 -7.57 -3.47
N ILE A 253 -18.21 -8.23 -2.44
CA ILE A 253 -17.44 -8.98 -1.42
C ILE A 253 -16.56 -10.07 -2.06
N PRO A 254 -17.06 -10.96 -2.94
CA PRO A 254 -16.24 -12.01 -3.54
C PRO A 254 -15.05 -11.45 -4.32
N ALA A 255 -15.28 -10.43 -5.15
CA ALA A 255 -14.22 -9.81 -5.95
C ALA A 255 -13.16 -9.11 -5.08
N LYS A 256 -13.58 -8.42 -4.01
CA LYS A 256 -12.66 -7.72 -3.11
C LYS A 256 -11.74 -8.67 -2.33
N THR A 257 -12.29 -9.82 -1.93
CA THR A 257 -11.64 -10.73 -0.98
C THR A 257 -10.91 -11.89 -1.64
N GLN A 258 -11.01 -12.03 -2.97
CA GLN A 258 -10.33 -13.08 -3.74
C GLN A 258 -8.80 -12.95 -3.67
N LEU A 259 -8.14 -13.93 -3.04
CA LEU A 259 -6.68 -14.03 -3.00
C LEU A 259 -6.23 -15.50 -3.04
N PHE A 260 -5.43 -15.85 -4.04
CA PHE A 260 -4.87 -17.20 -4.16
C PHE A 260 -3.74 -17.42 -3.16
N THR A 261 -3.72 -18.60 -2.53
CA THR A 261 -2.67 -18.98 -1.58
C THR A 261 -1.58 -19.75 -2.31
N PRO A 262 -0.32 -19.27 -2.32
CA PRO A 262 0.81 -19.99 -2.91
C PRO A 262 0.87 -21.46 -2.52
N LYS A 263 1.19 -22.33 -3.48
CA LYS A 263 1.14 -23.80 -3.28
C LYS A 263 1.97 -24.27 -2.10
N TRP A 264 3.16 -23.71 -1.91
CA TRP A 264 4.02 -24.11 -0.79
C TRP A 264 3.46 -23.69 0.57
N ILE A 265 2.69 -22.59 0.63
CA ILE A 265 2.01 -22.12 1.83
C ILE A 265 0.85 -23.06 2.16
N VAL A 266 0.04 -23.43 1.16
CA VAL A 266 -1.01 -24.46 1.32
C VAL A 266 -0.40 -25.76 1.86
N LYS A 267 0.71 -26.20 1.26
CA LYS A 267 1.42 -27.40 1.73
C LYS A 267 1.88 -27.29 3.17
N TYR A 268 2.58 -26.22 3.52
CA TYR A 268 2.98 -25.93 4.89
C TYR A 268 1.77 -25.97 5.85
N MET A 269 0.67 -25.30 5.50
CA MET A 269 -0.52 -25.21 6.34
C MET A 269 -1.14 -26.56 6.65
N VAL A 270 -1.28 -27.44 5.64
CA VAL A 270 -1.92 -28.76 5.78
C VAL A 270 -0.96 -29.79 6.38
N GLU A 271 0.30 -29.86 5.92
CA GLU A 271 1.31 -30.77 6.46
C GLU A 271 1.51 -30.53 7.97
N ASN A 272 1.57 -29.27 8.41
CA ASN A 272 1.80 -28.92 9.82
C ASN A 272 0.52 -28.92 10.69
N SER A 273 -0.67 -29.07 10.10
CA SER A 273 -1.92 -29.19 10.85
C SER A 273 -2.47 -30.62 10.79
N LEU A 274 -3.04 -31.03 9.66
CA LEU A 274 -3.58 -32.37 9.44
C LEU A 274 -2.51 -33.45 9.51
N GLY A 275 -1.40 -33.26 8.78
CA GLY A 275 -0.29 -34.22 8.80
C GLY A 275 0.31 -34.36 10.20
N ASN A 276 0.55 -33.24 10.87
CA ASN A 276 1.12 -33.21 12.22
C ASN A 276 0.17 -33.82 13.27
N LEU A 277 -1.14 -33.55 13.21
CA LEU A 277 -2.13 -34.19 14.09
C LEU A 277 -2.07 -35.71 13.98
N TRP A 278 -1.94 -36.24 12.76
CA TRP A 278 -1.78 -37.67 12.54
C TRP A 278 -0.46 -38.21 13.10
N LEU A 279 0.67 -37.57 12.75
CA LEU A 279 2.01 -38.01 13.17
C LEU A 279 2.23 -37.97 14.68
N GLU A 280 1.56 -37.06 15.40
CA GLU A 280 1.65 -37.03 16.87
C GLU A 280 1.08 -38.30 17.52
N GLY A 281 0.02 -38.88 16.96
CA GLY A 281 -0.53 -40.17 17.41
C GLY A 281 0.13 -41.39 16.75
N HIS A 282 0.63 -41.23 15.52
CA HIS A 282 1.10 -42.30 14.64
C HIS A 282 2.42 -41.92 13.95
N PRO A 283 3.56 -41.92 14.68
CA PRO A 283 4.86 -41.58 14.09
C PRO A 283 5.20 -42.46 12.88
N ASN A 284 5.65 -41.82 11.79
CA ASN A 284 5.89 -42.49 10.53
C ASN A 284 6.97 -41.78 9.70
N GLU A 285 8.17 -42.35 9.66
CA GLU A 285 9.33 -41.76 8.97
C GLU A 285 9.09 -41.57 7.47
N ASN A 286 8.38 -42.48 6.81
CA ASN A 286 8.11 -42.38 5.37
C ASN A 286 7.22 -41.17 5.05
N LEU A 287 6.21 -40.89 5.89
CA LEU A 287 5.36 -39.71 5.72
C LEU A 287 6.13 -38.43 6.04
N GLU A 288 6.96 -38.43 7.09
CA GLU A 288 7.82 -37.29 7.43
C GLU A 288 8.80 -36.92 6.32
N GLU A 289 9.40 -37.89 5.64
CA GLU A 289 10.30 -37.63 4.49
C GLU A 289 9.56 -37.12 3.26
N LYS A 290 8.31 -37.52 3.07
CA LYS A 290 7.48 -37.10 1.93
C LYS A 290 7.02 -35.64 2.05
N TRP A 291 6.67 -35.19 3.25
CA TRP A 291 6.13 -33.86 3.52
C TRP A 291 7.22 -32.82 3.76
N LYS A 292 7.69 -32.23 2.66
CA LYS A 292 8.87 -31.34 2.61
C LYS A 292 8.74 -30.03 3.39
N PHE A 293 7.52 -29.59 3.69
CA PHE A 293 7.23 -28.35 4.41
C PHE A 293 6.85 -28.58 5.88
N LEU A 294 6.85 -29.84 6.33
CA LEU A 294 6.64 -30.21 7.73
C LEU A 294 7.78 -29.68 8.61
N VAL A 295 7.43 -28.95 9.66
CA VAL A 295 8.37 -28.50 10.69
C VAL A 295 8.41 -29.58 11.77
N LYS A 296 9.49 -30.37 11.78
CA LYS A 296 9.67 -31.44 12.77
C LYS A 296 9.70 -30.88 14.19
N ARG A 297 8.89 -31.47 15.08
CA ARG A 297 8.83 -31.10 16.50
C ARG A 297 10.17 -31.37 17.16
N GLU A 298 10.71 -30.36 17.82
CA GLU A 298 11.89 -30.52 18.67
C GLU A 298 11.50 -30.92 20.10
N LYS A 299 12.40 -31.66 20.75
CA LYS A 299 12.20 -32.10 22.13
C LYS A 299 12.04 -30.90 23.07
N GLN A 300 10.99 -30.93 23.88
CA GLN A 300 10.66 -29.99 24.94
C GLN A 300 11.24 -30.46 26.29
N GLU A 301 11.00 -29.70 27.34
CA GLU A 301 11.32 -30.10 28.72
C GLU A 301 10.48 -31.33 29.13
N GLU A 302 11.03 -32.19 30.02
CA GLU A 302 10.44 -33.51 30.34
C GLU A 302 8.99 -33.44 30.83
N GLU A 303 8.64 -32.42 31.61
CA GLU A 303 7.26 -32.22 32.07
C GLU A 303 6.29 -31.95 30.91
N ILE A 304 6.73 -31.20 29.91
CA ILE A 304 5.95 -30.87 28.71
C ILE A 304 5.81 -32.11 27.83
N GLU A 305 6.90 -32.88 27.65
CA GLU A 305 6.87 -34.16 26.93
C GLU A 305 5.84 -35.13 27.55
N SER A 306 5.81 -35.27 28.87
CA SER A 306 4.82 -36.14 29.53
C SER A 306 3.36 -35.69 29.31
N LYS A 307 3.12 -34.38 29.24
CA LYS A 307 1.79 -33.84 28.90
C LYS A 307 1.42 -34.11 27.44
N LEU A 308 2.39 -34.00 26.53
CA LEU A 308 2.23 -34.30 25.11
C LEU A 308 1.98 -35.79 24.88
N GLU A 309 2.70 -36.69 25.55
CA GLU A 309 2.47 -38.15 25.44
C GLU A 309 1.02 -38.51 25.78
N LYS A 310 0.47 -37.96 26.87
CA LYS A 310 -0.94 -38.16 27.26
C LYS A 310 -1.92 -37.62 26.22
N LEU A 311 -1.58 -36.52 25.57
CA LEU A 311 -2.40 -35.96 24.48
C LEU A 311 -2.35 -36.87 23.25
N ASN A 312 -1.15 -37.34 22.89
CA ASN A 312 -0.89 -38.22 21.76
C ASN A 312 -1.60 -39.57 21.89
N GLU A 313 -1.80 -40.08 23.11
CA GLU A 313 -2.64 -41.26 23.34
C GLU A 313 -4.07 -41.10 22.86
N ASN A 314 -4.63 -39.89 22.88
CA ASN A 314 -5.96 -39.63 22.34
C ASN A 314 -5.96 -39.68 20.81
N TYR A 315 -4.95 -39.07 20.18
CA TYR A 315 -4.80 -39.11 18.72
C TYR A 315 -4.57 -40.53 18.21
N LYS A 316 -3.81 -41.35 18.94
CA LYS A 316 -3.57 -42.77 18.62
C LYS A 316 -4.83 -43.64 18.63
N LYS A 317 -5.87 -43.23 19.36
CA LYS A 317 -7.15 -43.96 19.45
C LYS A 317 -8.17 -43.50 18.41
N MET A 318 -7.93 -42.36 17.77
CA MET A 318 -8.83 -41.75 16.81
C MET A 318 -8.84 -42.56 15.51
N LYS A 319 -10.02 -42.87 14.98
CA LYS A 319 -10.12 -43.49 13.67
C LYS A 319 -9.91 -42.44 12.59
N LEU A 320 -9.37 -42.85 11.45
CA LEU A 320 -9.08 -41.91 10.37
C LEU A 320 -10.35 -41.25 9.82
N GLU A 321 -11.47 -41.99 9.80
CA GLU A 321 -12.79 -41.49 9.40
C GLU A 321 -13.38 -40.47 10.39
N GLU A 322 -12.82 -40.36 11.60
CA GLU A 322 -13.24 -39.38 12.61
C GLU A 322 -12.50 -38.03 12.47
N ILE A 323 -11.38 -37.99 11.72
CA ILE A 323 -10.57 -36.76 11.55
C ILE A 323 -11.22 -35.85 10.50
N LYS A 324 -11.83 -34.75 10.92
CA LYS A 324 -12.48 -33.80 10.00
C LYS A 324 -11.63 -32.55 9.80
N ILE A 325 -11.43 -32.19 8.54
CA ILE A 325 -10.83 -30.92 8.13
C ILE A 325 -11.86 -30.02 7.48
N ILE A 326 -11.90 -28.75 7.90
CA ILE A 326 -12.71 -27.71 7.25
C ILE A 326 -11.87 -26.54 6.75
N ASP A 327 -12.21 -26.06 5.56
CA ASP A 327 -11.88 -24.71 5.10
C ASP A 327 -13.15 -23.83 5.05
N PRO A 328 -13.38 -22.96 6.04
CA PRO A 328 -14.58 -22.11 6.08
C PRO A 328 -14.55 -20.92 5.10
N CYS A 329 -13.48 -20.74 4.33
CA CYS A 329 -13.35 -19.76 3.25
C CYS A 329 -12.62 -20.42 2.07
N MET A 330 -13.18 -21.53 1.59
CA MET A 330 -12.43 -22.48 0.75
C MET A 330 -12.01 -21.92 -0.61
N GLY A 331 -12.64 -20.86 -1.11
CA GLY A 331 -12.45 -20.38 -2.46
C GLY A 331 -12.66 -21.51 -3.46
N SER A 332 -11.73 -21.67 -4.39
CA SER A 332 -11.71 -22.77 -5.36
C SER A 332 -11.18 -24.10 -4.80
N GLY A 333 -11.03 -24.23 -3.47
CA GLY A 333 -10.76 -25.51 -2.79
C GLY A 333 -9.29 -25.90 -2.67
N HIS A 334 -8.33 -24.98 -2.84
CA HIS A 334 -6.89 -25.29 -2.88
C HIS A 334 -6.38 -26.02 -1.63
N ILE A 335 -6.81 -25.57 -0.46
CA ILE A 335 -6.45 -26.20 0.81
C ILE A 335 -7.08 -27.60 0.91
N LEU A 336 -8.33 -27.75 0.48
CA LEU A 336 -9.07 -29.03 0.52
C LEU A 336 -8.49 -30.06 -0.46
N VAL A 337 -8.11 -29.64 -1.66
CA VAL A 337 -7.44 -30.49 -2.66
C VAL A 337 -6.13 -31.04 -2.11
N TYR A 338 -5.32 -30.22 -1.45
CA TYR A 338 -4.06 -30.71 -0.88
C TYR A 338 -4.29 -31.51 0.41
N ALA A 339 -5.32 -31.20 1.19
CA ALA A 339 -5.75 -32.04 2.30
C ALA A 339 -6.17 -33.44 1.82
N PHE A 340 -6.81 -33.55 0.66
CA PHE A 340 -7.10 -34.82 0.02
C PHE A 340 -5.83 -35.63 -0.23
N ASP A 341 -4.76 -35.03 -0.78
CA ASP A 341 -3.48 -35.71 -1.01
C ASP A 341 -2.84 -36.20 0.31
N VAL A 342 -2.85 -35.37 1.35
CA VAL A 342 -2.32 -35.75 2.67
C VAL A 342 -3.14 -36.90 3.28
N LEU A 343 -4.47 -36.89 3.14
CA LEU A 343 -5.30 -38.02 3.59
C LEU A 343 -5.04 -39.27 2.76
N MET A 344 -4.92 -39.16 1.44
CA MET A 344 -4.57 -40.29 0.57
C MET A 344 -3.25 -40.93 0.99
N ASP A 345 -2.25 -40.13 1.34
CA ASP A 345 -0.98 -40.62 1.87
C ASP A 345 -1.16 -41.42 3.16
N ILE A 346 -1.98 -40.92 4.09
CA ILE A 346 -2.27 -41.57 5.36
C ILE A 346 -3.06 -42.88 5.16
N TYR A 347 -4.18 -42.85 4.41
CA TYR A 347 -5.00 -44.02 4.11
C TYR A 347 -4.20 -45.12 3.39
N SER A 348 -3.39 -44.73 2.40
CA SER A 348 -2.56 -45.68 1.65
C SER A 348 -1.51 -46.32 2.55
N ASN A 349 -0.93 -45.56 3.49
CA ASN A 349 0.02 -46.10 4.46
C ASN A 349 -0.62 -47.11 5.43
N LEU A 350 -1.92 -46.94 5.74
CA LEU A 350 -2.71 -47.91 6.52
C LEU A 350 -3.19 -49.12 5.70
N GLY A 351 -2.88 -49.18 4.40
CA GLY A 351 -3.21 -50.30 3.52
C GLY A 351 -4.62 -50.25 2.92
N TYR A 352 -5.31 -49.10 2.98
CA TYR A 352 -6.58 -48.93 2.29
C TYR A 352 -6.39 -48.96 0.77
N SER A 353 -7.36 -49.50 0.05
CA SER A 353 -7.36 -49.38 -1.42
C SER A 353 -7.67 -47.94 -1.82
N ASN A 354 -7.15 -47.47 -2.97
CA ASN A 354 -7.47 -46.14 -3.49
C ASN A 354 -8.98 -45.89 -3.56
N ARG A 355 -9.77 -46.92 -3.90
CA ARG A 355 -11.24 -46.84 -3.95
C ARG A 355 -11.83 -46.48 -2.58
N ASP A 356 -11.47 -47.25 -1.55
CA ASP A 356 -12.07 -47.12 -0.23
C ASP A 356 -11.56 -45.83 0.46
N ALA A 357 -10.29 -45.48 0.24
CA ALA A 357 -9.69 -44.22 0.69
C ALA A 357 -10.42 -43.00 0.09
N VAL A 358 -10.52 -42.94 -1.25
CA VAL A 358 -11.18 -41.82 -1.95
C VAL A 358 -12.61 -41.62 -1.46
N GLN A 359 -13.38 -42.70 -1.34
CA GLN A 359 -14.77 -42.61 -0.87
C GLN A 359 -14.83 -42.08 0.56
N SER A 360 -14.02 -42.63 1.47
CA SER A 360 -14.02 -42.21 2.87
C SER A 360 -13.58 -40.76 3.04
N ILE A 361 -12.59 -40.30 2.26
CA ILE A 361 -12.10 -38.92 2.31
C ILE A 361 -13.20 -37.91 1.98
N LEU A 362 -13.96 -38.17 0.91
CA LEU A 362 -15.04 -37.27 0.46
C LEU A 362 -16.25 -37.29 1.39
N GLU A 363 -16.63 -38.47 1.91
CA GLU A 363 -17.82 -38.64 2.76
C GLU A 363 -17.57 -38.23 4.22
N ASN A 364 -16.37 -38.49 4.76
CA ASN A 364 -16.12 -38.39 6.20
C ASN A 364 -15.16 -37.26 6.59
N ASN A 365 -14.14 -36.96 5.78
CA ASN A 365 -12.99 -36.15 6.22
C ASN A 365 -13.05 -34.68 5.76
N ILE A 366 -13.41 -34.40 4.51
CA ILE A 366 -13.30 -33.05 3.91
C ILE A 366 -14.59 -32.24 4.02
N TYR A 367 -14.49 -31.04 4.55
CA TYR A 367 -15.57 -30.06 4.68
C TYR A 367 -15.13 -28.69 4.15
N GLY A 368 -16.07 -27.89 3.66
CA GLY A 368 -15.73 -26.58 3.12
C GLY A 368 -16.93 -25.65 2.97
N LEU A 369 -16.69 -24.35 3.15
CA LEU A 369 -17.70 -23.32 2.94
C LEU A 369 -17.12 -22.16 2.15
N ASP A 370 -17.93 -21.60 1.25
CA ASP A 370 -17.65 -20.30 0.64
C ASP A 370 -18.92 -19.44 0.58
N ILE A 371 -18.75 -18.13 0.41
CA ILE A 371 -19.87 -17.22 0.21
C ILE A 371 -20.27 -17.14 -1.26
N ASP A 372 -19.33 -17.40 -2.18
CA ASP A 372 -19.57 -17.37 -3.62
C ASP A 372 -19.92 -18.77 -4.15
N LYS A 373 -21.14 -18.91 -4.72
CA LYS A 373 -21.59 -20.13 -5.41
C LYS A 373 -20.57 -20.57 -6.46
N ARG A 374 -19.97 -19.61 -7.16
CA ARG A 374 -19.01 -19.85 -8.24
C ARG A 374 -17.74 -20.50 -7.75
N ALA A 375 -17.21 -20.04 -6.61
CA ALA A 375 -16.04 -20.62 -5.98
C ALA A 375 -16.32 -22.05 -5.50
N TYR A 376 -17.51 -22.27 -4.90
CA TYR A 376 -17.99 -23.59 -4.50
C TYR A 376 -18.04 -24.59 -5.66
N GLN A 377 -18.59 -24.22 -6.82
CA GLN A 377 -18.65 -25.10 -7.98
C GLN A 377 -17.26 -25.54 -8.45
N LEU A 378 -16.29 -24.62 -8.40
CA LEU A 378 -14.89 -24.92 -8.73
C LEU A 378 -14.23 -25.82 -7.69
N ALA A 379 -14.48 -25.60 -6.39
CA ALA A 379 -13.99 -26.47 -5.33
C ALA A 379 -14.57 -27.89 -5.44
N TYR A 380 -15.86 -28.02 -5.74
CA TYR A 380 -16.53 -29.28 -6.04
C TYR A 380 -15.86 -30.01 -7.19
N PHE A 381 -15.72 -29.31 -8.32
CA PHE A 381 -15.08 -29.88 -9.51
C PHE A 381 -13.64 -30.32 -9.20
N ALA A 382 -12.87 -29.47 -8.51
CA ALA A 382 -11.49 -29.76 -8.15
C ALA A 382 -11.35 -31.02 -7.29
N LEU A 383 -12.19 -31.19 -6.28
CA LEU A 383 -12.22 -32.39 -5.44
C LEU A 383 -12.63 -33.63 -6.25
N MET A 384 -13.62 -33.52 -7.14
CA MET A 384 -14.06 -34.63 -7.98
C MET A 384 -12.99 -35.06 -9.00
N MET A 385 -12.29 -34.11 -9.61
CA MET A 385 -11.16 -34.40 -10.49
C MET A 385 -10.00 -35.03 -9.71
N LYS A 386 -9.71 -34.53 -8.51
CA LYS A 386 -8.69 -35.11 -7.64
C LYS A 386 -9.03 -36.55 -7.23
N ALA A 387 -10.30 -36.82 -6.92
CA ALA A 387 -10.78 -38.17 -6.66
C ALA A 387 -10.68 -39.08 -7.91
N ARG A 388 -10.96 -38.53 -9.10
CA ARG A 388 -10.89 -39.25 -10.39
C ARG A 388 -9.47 -39.67 -10.76
N GLU A 389 -8.46 -38.90 -10.34
CA GLU A 389 -7.03 -39.22 -10.46
C GLU A 389 -6.71 -40.57 -9.79
N TYR A 390 -7.23 -40.79 -8.58
CA TYR A 390 -6.97 -42.00 -7.79
C TYR A 390 -7.96 -43.15 -8.03
N TYR A 391 -9.22 -42.84 -8.37
CA TYR A 391 -10.27 -43.84 -8.59
C TYR A 391 -11.07 -43.60 -9.87
N LYS A 392 -10.73 -44.36 -10.93
CA LYS A 392 -11.29 -44.17 -12.27
C LYS A 392 -12.82 -44.30 -12.37
N ARG A 393 -13.46 -45.06 -11.49
CA ARG A 393 -14.92 -45.29 -11.50
C ARG A 393 -15.68 -44.40 -10.53
N ILE A 394 -15.08 -43.33 -10.00
CA ILE A 394 -15.72 -42.43 -9.04
C ILE A 394 -17.07 -41.88 -9.55
N PHE A 395 -17.17 -41.53 -10.83
CA PHE A 395 -18.41 -40.99 -11.43
C PHE A 395 -19.58 -41.98 -11.48
N SER A 396 -19.33 -43.28 -11.27
CA SER A 396 -20.42 -44.27 -11.14
C SER A 396 -21.03 -44.30 -9.72
N LYS A 397 -20.49 -43.52 -8.79
CA LYS A 397 -20.96 -43.43 -7.40
C LYS A 397 -21.75 -42.14 -7.21
N LYS A 398 -22.90 -42.26 -6.54
CA LYS A 398 -23.61 -41.10 -5.99
C LYS A 398 -22.95 -40.76 -4.65
N LEU A 399 -22.19 -39.67 -4.62
CA LEU A 399 -21.51 -39.18 -3.42
C LEU A 399 -22.04 -37.80 -3.07
N GLU A 400 -22.33 -37.58 -1.79
CA GLU A 400 -22.67 -36.27 -1.26
C GLU A 400 -21.43 -35.70 -0.55
N LEU A 401 -20.81 -34.68 -1.15
CA LEU A 401 -19.64 -34.02 -0.54
C LEU A 401 -20.07 -33.07 0.58
N ASN A 402 -19.25 -32.91 1.61
CA ASN A 402 -19.53 -31.99 2.73
C ASN A 402 -19.03 -30.55 2.50
N ILE A 403 -19.08 -30.08 1.24
CA ILE A 403 -18.83 -28.68 0.89
C ILE A 403 -20.14 -27.98 0.52
N CYS A 404 -20.23 -26.67 0.72
CA CYS A 404 -21.42 -25.89 0.40
C CYS A 404 -21.07 -24.42 0.15
N TYR A 405 -21.94 -23.70 -0.56
CA TYR A 405 -21.92 -22.24 -0.55
C TYR A 405 -23.02 -21.69 0.34
N THR A 406 -22.82 -20.48 0.85
CA THR A 406 -23.76 -19.84 1.77
C THR A 406 -24.89 -19.15 1.00
N LYS A 407 -26.11 -19.70 1.07
CA LYS A 407 -27.31 -19.12 0.46
C LYS A 407 -28.15 -18.35 1.49
N GLU A 408 -28.80 -17.27 1.06
CA GLU A 408 -29.77 -16.55 1.88
C GLU A 408 -31.11 -17.29 1.97
N SER A 409 -31.74 -17.18 3.14
CA SER A 409 -33.06 -17.78 3.38
C SER A 409 -34.22 -16.89 2.91
N LYS A 410 -33.98 -15.59 2.70
CA LYS A 410 -35.04 -14.62 2.33
C LYS A 410 -35.73 -14.96 1.00
N ASP A 411 -35.02 -15.65 0.11
CA ASP A 411 -35.50 -16.07 -1.22
C ASP A 411 -36.36 -17.35 -1.18
N ILE A 412 -36.61 -17.89 0.02
CA ILE A 412 -37.32 -19.14 0.27
C ILE A 412 -38.70 -18.82 0.84
N ASN A 413 -39.74 -19.38 0.21
CA ASN A 413 -41.11 -19.25 0.70
C ASN A 413 -41.27 -19.92 2.08
N LYS A 414 -41.79 -19.19 3.08
CA LYS A 414 -42.01 -19.72 4.43
C LYS A 414 -42.97 -20.92 4.48
N GLU A 415 -43.85 -21.09 3.49
CA GLU A 415 -44.68 -22.30 3.38
C GLU A 415 -43.86 -23.60 3.28
N ILE A 416 -42.60 -23.51 2.83
CA ILE A 416 -41.69 -24.66 2.78
C ILE A 416 -41.39 -25.19 4.19
N ILE A 417 -41.28 -24.30 5.18
CA ILE A 417 -41.04 -24.71 6.57
C ILE A 417 -42.22 -25.54 7.07
N ASP A 418 -43.44 -25.09 6.79
CA ASP A 418 -44.66 -25.82 7.13
C ASP A 418 -44.73 -27.18 6.41
N PHE A 419 -44.37 -27.21 5.13
CA PHE A 419 -44.35 -28.44 4.32
C PHE A 419 -43.34 -29.47 4.81
N ILE A 420 -42.10 -29.05 5.12
CA ILE A 420 -41.08 -29.95 5.68
C ILE A 420 -41.53 -30.44 7.06
N SER A 421 -41.99 -29.54 7.93
CA SER A 421 -42.38 -29.89 9.29
C SER A 421 -43.55 -30.87 9.36
N ASN A 422 -44.46 -30.84 8.37
CA ASN A 422 -45.63 -31.72 8.29
C ASN A 422 -46.42 -31.82 9.62
N GLY A 423 -46.58 -30.70 10.32
CA GLY A 423 -47.26 -30.62 11.62
C GLY A 423 -46.41 -30.96 12.84
N ASN A 424 -45.11 -31.26 12.68
CA ASN A 424 -44.16 -31.42 13.78
C ASN A 424 -43.63 -30.06 14.26
N ASN A 425 -44.13 -29.60 15.41
CA ASN A 425 -43.76 -28.31 15.99
C ASN A 425 -42.25 -28.17 16.28
N LYS A 426 -41.56 -29.26 16.68
CA LYS A 426 -40.13 -29.20 16.97
C LYS A 426 -39.33 -28.93 15.69
N ILE A 427 -39.58 -29.70 14.62
CA ILE A 427 -38.92 -29.51 13.32
C ILE A 427 -39.22 -28.11 12.78
N LYS A 428 -40.47 -27.64 12.93
CA LYS A 428 -40.85 -26.28 12.53
C LYS A 428 -40.04 -25.21 13.25
N GLU A 429 -39.97 -25.26 14.58
CA GLU A 429 -39.20 -24.30 15.39
C GLU A 429 -37.71 -24.32 15.03
N GLU A 430 -37.12 -25.50 14.82
CA GLU A 430 -35.72 -25.64 14.42
C GLU A 430 -35.45 -25.09 13.01
N LEU A 431 -36.33 -25.34 12.05
CA LEU A 431 -36.25 -24.77 10.70
C LEU A 431 -36.46 -23.25 10.70
N ASP A 432 -37.34 -22.72 11.54
CA ASP A 432 -37.52 -21.27 11.72
C ASP A 432 -36.25 -20.63 12.29
N LEU A 433 -35.56 -21.28 13.24
CA LEU A 433 -34.26 -20.80 13.74
C LEU A 433 -33.22 -20.74 12.63
N ILE A 434 -33.11 -21.81 11.81
CA ILE A 434 -32.20 -21.83 10.65
C ILE A 434 -32.55 -20.70 9.68
N TYR A 435 -33.83 -20.58 9.32
CA TYR A 435 -34.31 -19.56 8.39
C TYR A 435 -33.92 -18.16 8.87
N ASN A 436 -34.18 -17.83 10.14
CA ASN A 436 -33.90 -16.50 10.67
C ASN A 436 -32.40 -16.19 10.76
N SER A 437 -31.54 -17.17 11.07
CA SER A 437 -30.09 -16.97 11.13
C SER A 437 -29.44 -16.71 9.76
N PHE A 438 -30.10 -17.09 8.66
CA PHE A 438 -29.57 -17.03 7.30
C PHE A 438 -30.21 -15.92 6.42
N LEU A 439 -30.93 -14.97 7.02
CA LEU A 439 -31.55 -13.86 6.27
C LEU A 439 -30.52 -13.03 5.50
N ASP A 440 -29.33 -12.84 6.09
CA ASP A 440 -28.26 -11.97 5.60
C ASP A 440 -26.99 -12.77 5.24
N ALA A 441 -27.16 -14.03 4.87
CA ALA A 441 -26.08 -14.99 4.73
C ALA A 441 -25.06 -14.64 3.63
N ARG A 442 -25.46 -13.91 2.58
CA ARG A 442 -24.55 -13.41 1.54
C ARG A 442 -23.71 -12.21 1.99
N GLU A 443 -23.97 -11.63 3.16
CA GLU A 443 -23.06 -10.66 3.81
C GLU A 443 -22.14 -11.33 4.84
N TYR A 444 -22.67 -12.28 5.61
CA TYR A 444 -21.97 -12.84 6.77
C TYR A 444 -21.15 -14.10 6.42
N GLY A 445 -21.57 -14.87 5.41
CA GLY A 445 -20.94 -16.13 5.04
C GLY A 445 -20.79 -17.07 6.24
N SER A 446 -19.61 -17.65 6.38
CA SER A 446 -19.25 -18.55 7.50
C SER A 446 -19.22 -17.89 8.89
N LEU A 447 -19.42 -16.57 9.01
CA LEU A 447 -19.54 -15.91 10.31
C LEU A 447 -20.89 -16.12 11.00
N ILE A 448 -21.86 -16.73 10.31
CA ILE A 448 -23.15 -17.09 10.89
C ILE A 448 -22.93 -18.04 12.07
N GLU A 449 -23.65 -17.79 13.16
CA GLU A 449 -23.73 -18.71 14.30
C GLU A 449 -24.89 -19.69 14.06
N ALA A 450 -24.54 -20.94 13.80
CA ALA A 450 -25.52 -21.99 13.56
C ALA A 450 -26.31 -22.32 14.85
N PRO A 451 -27.63 -22.55 14.74
CA PRO A 451 -28.43 -22.96 15.89
C PRO A 451 -28.02 -24.35 16.37
N LYS A 452 -28.10 -24.59 17.69
CA LYS A 452 -27.81 -25.90 18.28
C LYS A 452 -29.06 -26.78 18.24
N ILE A 453 -29.22 -27.54 17.17
CA ILE A 453 -30.40 -28.37 16.87
C ILE A 453 -30.00 -29.79 16.44
N ASP A 454 -30.98 -30.70 16.33
CA ASP A 454 -30.75 -32.05 15.81
C ASP A 454 -30.96 -32.12 14.29
N TYR A 455 -29.87 -31.97 13.54
CA TYR A 455 -29.91 -32.01 12.07
C TYR A 455 -30.32 -33.38 11.49
N ASN A 456 -30.24 -34.47 12.27
CA ASN A 456 -30.59 -35.80 11.74
C ASN A 456 -32.09 -35.95 11.48
N GLU A 457 -32.94 -35.40 12.36
CA GLU A 457 -34.40 -35.42 12.17
C GLU A 457 -34.79 -34.64 10.90
N ILE A 458 -34.17 -33.47 10.68
CA ILE A 458 -34.39 -32.66 9.47
C ILE A 458 -33.93 -33.41 8.22
N LYS A 459 -32.75 -34.03 8.25
CA LYS A 459 -32.23 -34.83 7.12
C LYS A 459 -33.14 -35.99 6.75
N ASN A 460 -33.58 -36.77 7.73
CA ASN A 460 -34.51 -37.88 7.50
C ASN A 460 -35.77 -37.38 6.80
N ARG A 461 -36.30 -36.23 7.23
CA ARG A 461 -37.48 -35.62 6.61
C ARG A 461 -37.22 -35.13 5.18
N LEU A 462 -36.06 -34.54 4.91
CA LEU A 462 -35.66 -34.16 3.55
C LEU A 462 -35.55 -35.38 2.63
N SER A 463 -34.95 -36.48 3.12
CA SER A 463 -34.87 -37.73 2.36
C SER A 463 -36.23 -38.36 2.09
N GLU A 464 -37.17 -38.29 3.05
CA GLU A 464 -38.56 -38.73 2.81
C GLU A 464 -39.22 -37.92 1.68
N ILE A 465 -39.08 -36.59 1.69
CA ILE A 465 -39.65 -35.70 0.68
C ILE A 465 -39.01 -35.97 -0.70
N GLU A 466 -37.70 -36.16 -0.76
CA GLU A 466 -36.98 -36.45 -2.00
C GLU A 466 -37.46 -37.76 -2.66
N ASN A 467 -37.72 -38.80 -1.85
CA ASN A 467 -38.20 -40.11 -2.29
C ASN A 467 -39.73 -40.19 -2.48
N THR A 468 -40.47 -39.11 -2.20
CA THR A 468 -41.93 -39.07 -2.40
C THR A 468 -42.26 -38.51 -3.78
N ASP A 469 -43.10 -39.22 -4.53
CA ASP A 469 -43.68 -38.72 -5.78
C ASP A 469 -44.98 -37.97 -5.47
N PHE A 470 -45.00 -36.64 -5.68
CA PHE A 470 -46.22 -35.87 -5.46
C PHE A 470 -47.08 -35.85 -6.72
N TYR A 471 -48.39 -36.12 -6.56
CA TYR A 471 -49.34 -36.13 -7.68
C TYR A 471 -49.81 -34.74 -8.12
N ASN A 472 -49.51 -33.70 -7.34
CA ASN A 472 -49.93 -32.33 -7.64
C ASN A 472 -48.71 -31.42 -7.90
N LEU A 473 -48.88 -30.50 -8.85
CA LEU A 473 -47.83 -29.60 -9.32
C LEU A 473 -47.30 -28.68 -8.21
N PHE A 474 -48.13 -28.28 -7.24
CA PHE A 474 -47.73 -27.36 -6.17
C PHE A 474 -46.73 -27.99 -5.20
N ASP A 475 -46.96 -29.24 -4.78
CA ASP A 475 -46.05 -29.95 -3.88
C ASP A 475 -44.75 -30.34 -4.59
N GLU A 476 -44.80 -30.65 -5.88
CA GLU A 476 -43.59 -30.91 -6.69
C GLU A 476 -42.74 -29.63 -6.83
N LEU A 477 -43.36 -28.46 -7.06
CA LEU A 477 -42.65 -27.17 -7.05
C LEU A 477 -42.02 -26.87 -5.68
N LYS A 478 -42.70 -27.22 -4.57
CA LYS A 478 -42.13 -27.09 -3.21
C LYS A 478 -40.93 -28.02 -3.01
N LYS A 479 -41.00 -29.26 -3.51
CA LYS A 479 -39.88 -30.21 -3.49
C LYS A 479 -38.68 -29.68 -4.28
N GLU A 480 -38.89 -29.12 -5.46
CA GLU A 480 -37.83 -28.47 -6.25
C GLU A 480 -37.23 -27.27 -5.51
N GLU A 481 -38.06 -26.41 -4.89
CA GLU A 481 -37.56 -25.26 -4.14
C GLU A 481 -36.76 -25.68 -2.89
N ILE A 482 -37.15 -26.77 -2.21
CA ILE A 482 -36.36 -27.37 -1.12
C ILE A 482 -35.00 -27.82 -1.63
N LYS A 483 -34.98 -28.61 -2.72
CA LYS A 483 -33.76 -29.17 -3.31
C LYS A 483 -32.80 -28.09 -3.82
N ASN A 484 -33.34 -27.09 -4.53
CA ASN A 484 -32.53 -26.08 -5.23
C ASN A 484 -32.21 -24.84 -4.37
N LYS A 485 -32.92 -24.63 -3.26
CA LYS A 485 -32.69 -23.49 -2.36
C LYS A 485 -32.44 -23.89 -0.91
N PHE A 486 -33.43 -24.46 -0.22
CA PHE A 486 -33.38 -24.57 1.24
C PHE A 486 -32.35 -25.61 1.72
N TYR A 487 -32.08 -26.64 0.93
CA TYR A 487 -31.04 -27.64 1.17
C TYR A 487 -29.67 -26.99 1.45
N TYR A 488 -29.23 -26.01 0.65
CA TYR A 488 -27.95 -25.32 0.84
C TYR A 488 -27.88 -24.53 2.17
N VAL A 489 -29.01 -23.95 2.60
CA VAL A 489 -29.11 -23.25 3.90
C VAL A 489 -28.97 -24.25 5.05
N ILE A 490 -29.70 -25.37 4.98
CA ILE A 490 -29.66 -26.42 6.02
C ILE A 490 -28.27 -27.06 6.08
N LYS A 491 -27.66 -27.37 4.93
CA LYS A 491 -26.32 -27.94 4.83
C LYS A 491 -25.26 -27.01 5.39
N THR A 492 -25.28 -25.72 5.03
CA THR A 492 -24.36 -24.73 5.59
C THR A 492 -24.51 -24.61 7.11
N SER A 493 -25.75 -24.58 7.59
CA SER A 493 -26.07 -24.55 9.02
C SER A 493 -25.50 -25.77 9.74
N GLU A 494 -25.66 -26.97 9.17
CA GLU A 494 -25.13 -28.21 9.74
C GLU A 494 -23.59 -28.17 9.82
N ILE A 495 -22.91 -27.78 8.73
CA ILE A 495 -21.44 -27.68 8.69
C ILE A 495 -20.95 -26.70 9.77
N LEU A 496 -21.57 -25.52 9.87
CA LEU A 496 -21.20 -24.51 10.89
C LEU A 496 -21.49 -24.94 12.33
N SER A 497 -22.40 -25.88 12.55
CA SER A 497 -22.73 -26.40 13.89
C SER A 497 -21.66 -27.35 14.46
N LYS A 498 -20.82 -27.93 13.59
CA LYS A 498 -19.83 -28.96 13.94
C LYS A 498 -18.57 -28.37 14.57
N LYS A 499 -17.77 -29.25 15.16
CA LYS A 499 -16.37 -29.02 15.52
C LYS A 499 -15.46 -29.90 14.68
N TYR A 500 -14.25 -29.43 14.48
CA TYR A 500 -13.28 -30.00 13.54
C TYR A 500 -11.93 -30.22 14.20
N GLU A 501 -11.34 -31.37 13.95
CA GLU A 501 -9.97 -31.71 14.37
C GLU A 501 -8.96 -30.81 13.68
N VAL A 502 -9.25 -30.37 12.45
CA VAL A 502 -8.42 -29.42 11.71
C VAL A 502 -9.28 -28.32 11.07
N VAL A 503 -8.90 -27.07 11.31
CA VAL A 503 -9.43 -25.91 10.59
C VAL A 503 -8.26 -25.27 9.84
N ALA A 504 -8.33 -25.16 8.52
CA ALA A 504 -7.27 -24.55 7.72
C ALA A 504 -7.86 -23.60 6.68
N THR A 505 -7.43 -22.33 6.66
CA THR A 505 -8.02 -21.35 5.73
C THR A 505 -7.13 -20.15 5.42
N ASN A 506 -7.35 -19.56 4.24
CA ASN A 506 -6.95 -18.18 3.94
C ASN A 506 -8.20 -17.28 4.04
N PRO A 507 -8.42 -16.59 5.18
CA PRO A 507 -9.62 -15.79 5.39
C PRO A 507 -9.62 -14.52 4.51
N PRO A 508 -10.79 -13.89 4.31
CA PRO A 508 -10.91 -12.64 3.56
C PRO A 508 -10.17 -11.46 4.23
N TYR A 509 -9.48 -10.63 3.43
CA TYR A 509 -8.77 -9.43 3.90
C TYR A 509 -9.60 -8.17 3.57
N MET A 510 -10.24 -7.58 4.58
CA MET A 510 -11.13 -6.43 4.40
C MET A 510 -11.20 -5.60 5.68
N GLY A 511 -10.57 -4.42 5.64
CA GLY A 511 -10.55 -3.49 6.77
C GLY A 511 -11.92 -2.90 7.07
N SER A 512 -12.17 -2.62 8.35
CA SER A 512 -13.44 -2.08 8.86
C SER A 512 -13.86 -0.75 8.23
N SER A 513 -12.92 0.02 7.68
CA SER A 513 -13.18 1.30 7.01
C SER A 513 -13.90 1.15 5.67
N ILE A 514 -13.84 -0.03 5.03
CA ILE A 514 -14.49 -0.29 3.73
C ILE A 514 -15.70 -1.22 3.83
N MET A 515 -15.94 -1.81 5.00
CA MET A 515 -17.18 -2.55 5.28
C MET A 515 -18.40 -1.64 5.16
N ASP A 516 -19.48 -2.20 4.62
CA ASP A 516 -20.79 -1.60 4.60
C ASP A 516 -21.37 -1.43 6.02
N SER A 517 -22.55 -0.82 6.13
CA SER A 517 -23.13 -0.49 7.43
C SER A 517 -23.58 -1.72 8.23
N LYS A 518 -24.03 -2.78 7.55
CA LYS A 518 -24.66 -3.93 8.18
C LYS A 518 -23.62 -4.94 8.64
N LEU A 519 -22.63 -5.28 7.80
CA LEU A 519 -21.48 -6.08 8.21
C LEU A 519 -20.69 -5.38 9.32
N SER A 520 -20.49 -4.05 9.23
CA SER A 520 -19.78 -3.30 10.29
C SER A 520 -20.51 -3.37 11.64
N LYS A 521 -21.86 -3.33 11.65
CA LYS A 521 -22.65 -3.48 12.89
C LYS A 521 -22.54 -4.90 13.44
N TYR A 522 -22.61 -5.90 12.57
CA TYR A 522 -22.49 -7.32 12.95
C TYR A 522 -21.13 -7.61 13.59
N THR A 523 -20.03 -7.22 12.96
CA THR A 523 -18.67 -7.44 13.49
C THR A 523 -18.43 -6.69 14.80
N LYS A 524 -18.90 -5.44 14.92
CA LYS A 524 -18.81 -4.68 16.18
C LYS A 524 -19.57 -5.32 17.34
N LYS A 525 -20.71 -5.95 17.05
CA LYS A 525 -21.57 -6.58 18.06
C LYS A 525 -21.01 -7.93 18.50
N ASN A 526 -20.63 -8.79 17.55
CA ASN A 526 -20.29 -10.19 17.82
C ASN A 526 -18.78 -10.40 18.03
N TYR A 527 -17.94 -9.53 17.48
CA TYR A 527 -16.47 -9.67 17.46
C TYR A 527 -15.76 -8.35 17.87
N PRO A 528 -16.09 -7.75 19.03
CA PRO A 528 -15.64 -6.41 19.39
C PRO A 528 -14.12 -6.23 19.49
N ASP A 529 -13.38 -7.33 19.71
CA ASP A 529 -11.93 -7.40 19.93
C ASP A 529 -11.12 -7.68 18.65
N SER A 530 -11.79 -8.06 17.56
CA SER A 530 -11.18 -8.38 16.26
C SER A 530 -11.83 -7.64 15.08
N LYS A 531 -12.88 -6.85 15.31
CA LYS A 531 -13.67 -6.05 14.34
C LYS A 531 -12.89 -5.15 13.36
N MET A 532 -11.59 -4.96 13.56
CA MET A 532 -10.79 -4.03 12.77
C MET A 532 -10.59 -4.51 11.33
N ASP A 533 -10.56 -5.83 11.11
CA ASP A 533 -10.45 -6.46 9.80
C ASP A 533 -11.12 -7.85 9.81
N MET A 534 -11.62 -8.30 8.65
CA MET A 534 -12.24 -9.61 8.51
C MET A 534 -11.29 -10.78 8.82
N PHE A 535 -10.01 -10.70 8.44
CA PHE A 535 -9.10 -11.82 8.73
C PHE A 535 -9.02 -12.08 10.24
N ALA A 536 -9.07 -11.01 11.05
CA ALA A 536 -8.97 -11.07 12.50
C ALA A 536 -10.26 -11.63 13.12
N VAL A 537 -11.43 -11.27 12.58
CA VAL A 537 -12.72 -11.87 12.95
C VAL A 537 -12.70 -13.38 12.67
N PHE A 538 -12.13 -13.79 11.54
CA PHE A 538 -11.98 -15.19 11.19
C PHE A 538 -10.98 -15.95 12.08
N ILE A 539 -10.02 -15.29 12.73
CA ILE A 539 -9.19 -15.94 13.77
C ILE A 539 -10.10 -16.44 14.90
N GLU A 540 -11.01 -15.61 15.39
CA GLU A 540 -11.96 -16.03 16.43
C GLU A 540 -12.94 -17.09 15.91
N LYS A 541 -13.50 -16.90 14.71
CA LYS A 541 -14.45 -17.85 14.12
C LYS A 541 -13.81 -19.23 13.89
N CYS A 542 -12.63 -19.30 13.30
CA CYS A 542 -11.94 -20.57 13.05
C CYS A 542 -11.61 -21.29 14.36
N ASN A 543 -11.08 -20.56 15.35
CA ASN A 543 -10.84 -21.12 16.69
C ASN A 543 -12.14 -21.62 17.36
N SER A 544 -13.28 -20.99 17.08
CA SER A 544 -14.58 -21.48 17.56
C SER A 544 -14.94 -22.82 16.92
N LEU A 545 -14.62 -23.04 15.64
CA LEU A 545 -14.89 -24.28 14.89
C LEU A 545 -13.90 -25.40 15.24
N THR A 546 -12.69 -25.07 15.71
CA THR A 546 -11.69 -26.06 16.12
C THR A 546 -12.12 -26.82 17.38
N ASP A 547 -11.96 -28.14 17.38
CA ASP A 547 -12.18 -28.99 18.55
C ASP A 547 -11.14 -28.74 19.67
N LYS A 548 -11.42 -29.17 20.91
CA LYS A 548 -10.59 -28.90 22.10
C LYS A 548 -9.11 -29.29 21.93
N ASN A 549 -8.84 -30.37 21.20
CA ASN A 549 -7.47 -30.83 20.89
C ASN A 549 -7.12 -30.68 19.41
N GLY A 550 -7.96 -29.98 18.64
CA GLY A 550 -7.77 -29.76 17.22
C GLY A 550 -6.74 -28.68 16.92
N PHE A 551 -6.41 -28.58 15.64
CA PHE A 551 -5.44 -27.67 15.08
C PHE A 551 -6.13 -26.60 14.23
N CYS A 552 -5.66 -25.37 14.32
CA CYS A 552 -6.07 -24.26 13.48
C CYS A 552 -4.85 -23.73 12.71
N SER A 553 -4.99 -23.55 11.40
CA SER A 553 -3.92 -23.13 10.50
C SER A 553 -4.43 -22.00 9.61
N MET A 554 -3.79 -20.83 9.65
CA MET A 554 -4.24 -19.68 8.86
C MET A 554 -3.08 -18.87 8.32
N ILE A 555 -3.27 -18.31 7.12
CA ILE A 555 -2.45 -17.21 6.60
C ILE A 555 -3.23 -15.90 6.77
N THR A 556 -2.64 -14.91 7.45
CA THR A 556 -3.32 -13.65 7.81
C THR A 556 -2.41 -12.46 7.58
N MET A 557 -2.97 -11.24 7.52
CA MET A 557 -2.14 -10.04 7.60
C MET A 557 -1.45 -9.97 8.95
N HIS A 558 -0.15 -9.70 9.03
CA HIS A 558 0.63 -9.79 10.27
C HIS A 558 0.37 -8.66 11.28
N GLY A 559 -0.44 -7.66 10.94
CA GLY A 559 -0.64 -6.46 11.78
C GLY A 559 -1.23 -6.79 13.15
N TRP A 560 -2.00 -7.87 13.26
CA TRP A 560 -2.54 -8.36 14.53
C TRP A 560 -1.46 -8.81 15.51
N MET A 561 -0.25 -9.12 15.04
CA MET A 561 0.88 -9.48 15.90
C MET A 561 1.38 -8.29 16.72
N PHE A 562 1.11 -7.04 16.31
CA PHE A 562 1.77 -5.85 16.88
C PHE A 562 0.80 -4.72 17.26
N LEU A 563 -0.15 -4.38 16.39
CA LEU A 563 -0.94 -3.15 16.55
C LEU A 563 -1.82 -3.21 17.79
N SER A 564 -1.93 -2.09 18.51
CA SER A 564 -2.73 -1.95 19.75
C SER A 564 -4.21 -2.26 19.54
N SER A 565 -4.73 -2.02 18.33
CA SER A 565 -6.12 -2.34 17.98
C SER A 565 -6.46 -3.84 18.05
N TYR A 566 -5.45 -4.71 18.14
CA TYR A 566 -5.59 -6.17 18.25
C TYR A 566 -5.06 -6.72 19.59
N GLU A 567 -4.76 -5.87 20.57
CA GLU A 567 -4.25 -6.29 21.89
C GLU A 567 -5.19 -7.29 22.58
N LYS A 568 -6.49 -6.99 22.66
CA LYS A 568 -7.50 -7.90 23.21
C LYS A 568 -7.65 -9.20 22.44
N LEU A 569 -7.42 -9.18 21.13
CA LEU A 569 -7.35 -10.41 20.34
C LEU A 569 -6.15 -11.24 20.78
N ARG A 570 -4.96 -10.65 20.91
CA ARG A 570 -3.75 -11.34 21.39
C ARG A 570 -3.92 -11.91 22.81
N GLU A 571 -4.61 -11.22 23.70
CA GLU A 571 -5.00 -11.75 25.02
C GLU A 571 -5.79 -13.07 24.88
N LYS A 572 -6.81 -13.12 24.00
CA LYS A 572 -7.55 -14.37 23.74
C LYS A 572 -6.68 -15.46 23.15
N MET A 573 -5.72 -15.10 22.28
CA MET A 573 -4.80 -16.06 21.66
C MET A 573 -3.89 -16.75 22.68
N THR A 574 -3.67 -16.17 23.87
CA THR A 574 -2.87 -16.83 24.94
C THR A 574 -3.50 -18.12 25.47
N LEU A 575 -4.79 -18.33 25.24
CA LEU A 575 -5.53 -19.54 25.62
C LEU A 575 -5.28 -20.70 24.65
N ILE A 576 -4.59 -20.44 23.54
CA ILE A 576 -4.32 -21.37 22.46
C ILE A 576 -2.80 -21.53 22.33
N GLU A 577 -2.32 -22.72 21.99
CA GLU A 577 -0.89 -23.00 21.84
C GLU A 577 -0.42 -22.72 20.42
N THR A 578 0.66 -21.95 20.25
CA THR A 578 1.27 -21.75 18.92
C THR A 578 2.38 -22.77 18.73
N LEU A 579 2.19 -23.65 17.74
CA LEU A 579 3.17 -24.69 17.43
C LEU A 579 4.26 -24.12 16.54
N ASN A 580 3.86 -23.58 15.40
CA ASN A 580 4.77 -23.04 14.38
C ASN A 580 4.20 -21.72 13.81
N MET A 581 5.05 -20.73 13.54
CA MET A 581 4.68 -19.50 12.84
C MET A 581 5.76 -19.10 11.83
N VAL A 582 5.35 -18.80 10.59
CA VAL A 582 6.22 -18.28 9.53
C VAL A 582 5.84 -16.84 9.26
N HIS A 583 6.69 -15.90 9.66
CA HIS A 583 6.49 -14.47 9.48
C HIS A 583 7.02 -14.06 8.10
N LEU A 584 6.11 -13.88 7.14
CA LEU A 584 6.45 -13.63 5.74
C LEU A 584 6.75 -12.16 5.45
N GLY A 585 6.00 -11.21 6.01
CA GLY A 585 6.12 -9.79 5.67
C GLY A 585 5.59 -9.48 4.27
N THR A 586 6.18 -8.51 3.57
CA THR A 586 5.74 -8.05 2.24
C THR A 586 6.07 -9.08 1.15
N ARG A 587 5.37 -8.96 0.00
CA ARG A 587 5.66 -9.73 -1.24
C ARG A 587 5.67 -11.25 -1.01
N ALA A 588 4.74 -11.73 -0.19
CA ALA A 588 4.47 -13.16 -0.02
C ALA A 588 3.68 -13.75 -1.20
N PHE A 589 2.96 -12.90 -1.93
CA PHE A 589 2.17 -13.21 -3.12
C PHE A 589 2.77 -12.41 -4.27
N ASP A 590 3.26 -13.07 -5.31
CA ASP A 590 3.90 -12.39 -6.45
C ASP A 590 2.87 -11.57 -7.27
N GLU A 591 1.58 -11.90 -7.18
CA GLU A 591 0.49 -11.19 -7.86
C GLU A 591 0.16 -9.83 -7.22
N ILE A 592 0.59 -9.59 -5.97
CA ILE A 592 0.33 -8.32 -5.27
C ILE A 592 1.54 -7.41 -5.43
N SER A 593 1.37 -6.31 -6.16
CA SER A 593 2.41 -5.29 -6.28
C SER A 593 2.52 -4.43 -5.01
N GLY A 594 3.76 -4.07 -4.66
CA GLY A 594 4.06 -3.19 -3.53
C GLY A 594 4.09 -3.89 -2.15
N GLU A 595 3.99 -3.09 -1.10
CA GLU A 595 4.10 -3.53 0.30
C GLU A 595 2.75 -3.50 1.04
N VAL A 596 1.65 -3.49 0.27
CA VAL A 596 0.27 -3.30 0.77
C VAL A 596 -0.19 -4.48 1.63
N VAL A 597 0.28 -5.69 1.31
CA VAL A 597 -0.08 -6.92 2.03
C VAL A 597 1.16 -7.50 2.70
N GLN A 598 1.11 -7.56 4.02
CA GLN A 598 2.18 -8.09 4.88
C GLN A 598 1.61 -9.25 5.67
N THR A 599 2.11 -10.48 5.46
CA THR A 599 1.46 -11.69 6.00
C THR A 599 2.30 -12.50 6.97
N THR A 600 1.60 -13.36 7.70
CA THR A 600 2.16 -14.39 8.57
C THR A 600 1.29 -15.64 8.45
N ILE A 601 1.91 -16.81 8.53
CA ILE A 601 1.21 -18.10 8.60
C ILE A 601 1.46 -18.67 10.00
N TRP A 602 0.44 -19.23 10.63
CA TRP A 602 0.60 -19.85 11.94
C TRP A 602 -0.20 -21.14 12.04
N ILE A 603 0.31 -22.04 12.87
CA ILE A 603 -0.28 -23.32 13.23
C ILE A 603 -0.47 -23.32 14.73
N GLN A 604 -1.70 -23.55 15.16
CA GLN A 604 -2.09 -23.50 16.55
C GLN A 604 -2.84 -24.75 16.97
N ARG A 605 -2.73 -25.09 18.25
CA ARG A 605 -3.52 -26.13 18.92
C ARG A 605 -4.37 -25.49 19.99
N LYS A 606 -5.66 -25.81 20.02
CA LYS A 606 -6.59 -25.22 20.99
C LYS A 606 -6.30 -25.59 22.45
N ASN A 607 -5.59 -26.69 22.68
CA ASN A 607 -5.14 -27.11 23.99
C ASN A 607 -3.82 -26.43 24.39
N LYS A 608 -3.87 -25.55 25.40
CA LYS A 608 -2.71 -24.84 25.97
C LYS A 608 -1.83 -25.76 26.80
N ILE A 609 -0.51 -25.66 26.60
CA ILE A 609 0.49 -26.28 27.47
C ILE A 609 1.45 -25.19 27.94
N ASN A 610 1.44 -24.86 29.23
CA ASN A 610 2.27 -23.79 29.79
C ASN A 610 3.76 -24.02 29.47
N ASN A 611 4.45 -22.93 29.12
CA ASN A 611 5.88 -22.90 28.78
C ASN A 611 6.25 -23.73 27.54
N PHE A 612 5.28 -24.16 26.74
CA PHE A 612 5.55 -24.82 25.47
C PHE A 612 6.31 -23.84 24.54
N LYS A 613 7.46 -24.27 24.03
CA LYS A 613 8.26 -23.46 23.11
C LYS A 613 7.80 -23.76 21.67
N GLY A 614 7.09 -22.82 21.06
CA GLY A 614 6.76 -22.85 19.63
C GLY A 614 7.95 -22.44 18.76
N SER A 615 7.90 -22.82 17.48
CA SER A 615 8.92 -22.46 16.48
C SER A 615 8.46 -21.27 15.63
N TYR A 616 9.30 -20.25 15.51
CA TYR A 616 9.02 -19.02 14.76
C TYR A 616 10.10 -18.82 13.69
N ILE A 617 9.67 -18.66 12.44
CA ILE A 617 10.56 -18.56 11.27
C ILE A 617 10.37 -17.17 10.65
N ARG A 618 11.45 -16.39 10.59
CA ARG A 618 11.44 -15.01 10.07
C ARG A 618 11.90 -14.96 8.62
N LEU A 619 11.00 -14.58 7.71
CA LEU A 619 11.29 -14.47 6.27
C LEU A 619 11.02 -13.07 5.70
N VAL A 620 10.86 -12.07 6.57
CA VAL A 620 10.53 -10.68 6.18
C VAL A 620 11.64 -10.00 5.35
N ASP A 621 12.88 -10.47 5.48
CA ASP A 621 14.05 -9.90 4.81
C ASP A 621 14.22 -10.42 3.37
N PHE A 622 13.38 -11.36 2.91
CA PHE A 622 13.52 -12.01 1.61
C PHE A 622 12.39 -11.58 0.66
N PRO A 623 12.68 -10.98 -0.51
CA PRO A 623 11.65 -10.51 -1.42
C PRO A 623 11.13 -11.63 -2.32
N GLY A 624 9.80 -11.72 -2.49
CA GLY A 624 9.13 -12.60 -3.46
C GLY A 624 8.90 -14.03 -2.97
N GLU A 625 7.89 -14.68 -3.53
CA GLU A 625 7.41 -16.00 -3.11
C GLU A 625 8.53 -17.07 -3.15
N LYS A 626 9.24 -17.14 -4.27
CA LYS A 626 10.28 -18.17 -4.52
C LYS A 626 11.44 -18.07 -3.52
N ASN A 627 11.89 -16.86 -3.21
CA ASN A 627 13.00 -16.65 -2.27
C ASN A 627 12.58 -16.99 -0.84
N LYS A 628 11.37 -16.61 -0.43
CA LYS A 628 10.81 -17.00 0.88
C LYS A 628 10.68 -18.52 1.00
N ARG A 629 10.16 -19.20 -0.03
CA ARG A 629 10.06 -20.67 -0.08
C ARG A 629 11.43 -21.34 0.07
N ASN A 630 12.41 -20.92 -0.70
CA ASN A 630 13.75 -21.52 -0.65
C ASN A 630 14.42 -21.28 0.70
N LYS A 631 14.30 -20.05 1.23
CA LYS A 631 14.85 -19.74 2.55
C LYS A 631 14.14 -20.49 3.67
N PHE A 632 12.83 -20.68 3.58
CA PHE A 632 12.09 -21.52 4.53
C PHE A 632 12.68 -22.93 4.60
N LEU A 633 12.85 -23.59 3.45
CA LEU A 633 13.41 -24.95 3.36
C LEU A 633 14.84 -25.02 3.94
N GLU A 634 15.68 -24.05 3.58
CA GLU A 634 17.03 -23.93 4.14
C GLU A 634 17.00 -23.77 5.67
N THR A 635 16.09 -22.93 6.18
CA THR A 635 15.99 -22.58 7.61
C THR A 635 15.49 -23.76 8.45
N ILE A 636 14.54 -24.57 7.96
CA ILE A 636 14.07 -25.74 8.71
C ILE A 636 15.10 -26.87 8.72
N GLU A 637 15.99 -26.93 7.72
CA GLU A 637 17.09 -27.88 7.65
C GLU A 637 18.26 -27.48 8.55
N ASN A 638 18.71 -26.22 8.49
CA ASN A 638 19.90 -25.74 9.20
C ASN A 638 19.63 -25.12 10.58
N LYS A 639 18.39 -24.71 10.86
CA LYS A 639 17.97 -24.00 12.07
C LYS A 639 18.84 -22.79 12.42
N ASP A 640 19.20 -21.99 11.42
CA ASP A 640 19.93 -20.73 11.60
C ASP A 640 19.23 -19.83 12.63
N LYS A 641 19.90 -19.54 13.75
CA LYS A 641 19.37 -18.77 14.88
C LYS A 641 18.96 -17.33 14.51
N LYS A 642 19.42 -16.82 13.37
CA LYS A 642 18.99 -15.51 12.84
C LYS A 642 17.56 -15.54 12.31
N TYR A 643 17.11 -16.69 11.82
CA TYR A 643 15.82 -16.84 11.15
C TYR A 643 14.88 -17.83 11.86
N TYR A 644 15.42 -18.73 12.70
CA TYR A 644 14.68 -19.75 13.44
C TYR A 644 14.75 -19.49 14.95
N PHE A 645 13.59 -19.25 15.57
CA PHE A 645 13.46 -18.91 16.98
C PHE A 645 12.56 -19.93 17.70
N ARG A 646 12.91 -20.24 18.96
CA ARG A 646 12.14 -21.13 19.84
C ARG A 646 11.73 -20.35 21.08
N LYS A 647 10.45 -20.01 21.21
CA LYS A 647 9.96 -19.14 22.28
C LYS A 647 8.66 -19.67 22.88
N ALA A 648 8.52 -19.46 24.19
CA ALA A 648 7.26 -19.66 24.90
C ALA A 648 6.39 -18.42 24.70
N LYS A 649 5.07 -18.60 24.53
CA LYS A 649 4.16 -17.48 24.29
C LYS A 649 4.02 -16.55 25.50
N GLU A 650 4.24 -17.08 26.70
CA GLU A 650 4.25 -16.35 27.96
C GLU A 650 5.30 -15.22 27.94
N ASN A 651 6.34 -15.33 27.12
CA ASN A 651 7.32 -14.26 26.93
C ASN A 651 6.69 -13.01 26.31
N PHE A 652 5.65 -13.13 25.49
CA PHE A 652 4.99 -11.98 24.86
C PHE A 652 4.15 -11.18 25.86
N GLU A 653 3.67 -11.83 26.93
CA GLU A 653 2.91 -11.17 28.02
C GLU A 653 3.77 -10.14 28.76
N LYS A 654 5.09 -10.31 28.73
CA LYS A 654 6.07 -9.40 29.34
C LYS A 654 6.24 -8.09 28.57
N ILE A 655 5.85 -8.06 27.30
CA ILE A 655 5.99 -6.88 26.44
C ILE A 655 4.66 -6.10 26.50
N PRO A 656 4.66 -4.79 26.81
CA PRO A 656 3.43 -3.99 26.87
C PRO A 656 2.63 -4.05 25.55
N GLY A 657 1.33 -4.31 25.64
CA GLY A 657 0.47 -4.54 24.49
C GLY A 657 0.53 -5.97 23.93
N MET A 658 1.34 -6.84 24.52
CA MET A 658 1.53 -8.25 24.15
C MET A 658 1.89 -8.51 22.68
N PRO A 659 2.74 -7.70 22.02
CA PRO A 659 3.14 -7.99 20.64
C PRO A 659 3.91 -9.31 20.54
N ILE A 660 3.76 -10.03 19.42
CA ILE A 660 4.44 -11.30 19.15
C ILE A 660 5.88 -11.02 18.68
N GLY A 661 6.70 -10.52 19.60
CA GLY A 661 8.12 -10.21 19.42
C GLY A 661 9.02 -11.42 19.64
N TYR A 662 8.87 -12.49 18.85
CA TYR A 662 9.61 -13.76 19.04
C TYR A 662 11.15 -13.64 18.92
N TRP A 663 11.66 -12.54 18.39
CA TRP A 663 13.09 -12.27 18.30
C TRP A 663 13.64 -11.47 19.50
N ALA A 664 12.79 -11.10 20.47
CA ALA A 664 13.25 -10.51 21.72
C ALA A 664 14.09 -11.52 22.52
N SER A 665 15.28 -11.09 22.95
CA SER A 665 16.13 -11.88 23.82
C SER A 665 15.62 -11.89 25.26
N GLU A 666 16.09 -12.84 26.06
CA GLU A 666 15.68 -12.92 27.47
C GLU A 666 16.09 -11.66 28.26
N ASN A 667 17.25 -11.06 27.93
CA ASN A 667 17.68 -9.79 28.50
C ASN A 667 16.66 -8.67 28.22
N LEU A 668 16.24 -8.52 26.96
CA LEU A 668 15.25 -7.50 26.61
C LEU A 668 13.88 -7.75 27.25
N LEU A 669 13.46 -9.01 27.39
CA LEU A 669 12.23 -9.35 28.09
C LEU A 669 12.29 -8.96 29.57
N GLU A 670 13.42 -9.20 30.24
CA GLU A 670 13.63 -8.70 31.61
C GLU A 670 13.62 -7.18 31.68
N ASP A 671 14.18 -6.50 30.67
CA ASP A 671 14.21 -5.04 30.62
C ASP A 671 12.79 -4.46 30.47
N PHE A 672 11.89 -5.12 29.75
CA PHE A 672 10.46 -4.75 29.72
C PHE A 672 9.76 -4.95 31.08
N GLU A 673 10.13 -5.98 31.85
CA GLU A 673 9.54 -6.25 33.17
C GLU A 673 10.06 -5.31 34.25
N LYS A 674 11.35 -4.96 34.22
CA LYS A 674 12.04 -4.20 35.27
C LYS A 674 12.23 -2.72 34.93
N GLY A 675 12.24 -2.37 33.65
CA GLY A 675 12.50 -1.02 33.17
C GLY A 675 11.35 -0.06 33.48
N ILE A 676 11.70 1.21 33.62
CA ILE A 676 10.73 2.29 33.84
C ILE A 676 10.15 2.67 32.48
N LYS A 677 8.83 2.68 32.33
CA LYS A 677 8.22 3.13 31.06
C LYS A 677 8.61 4.58 30.79
N THR A 678 8.89 4.93 29.53
CA THR A 678 9.22 6.33 29.17
C THR A 678 8.14 7.31 29.64
N SER A 679 6.87 6.91 29.61
CA SER A 679 5.73 7.70 30.10
C SER A 679 5.73 7.99 31.61
N GLU A 680 6.49 7.23 32.41
CA GLU A 680 6.68 7.47 33.84
C GLU A 680 7.83 8.44 34.12
N LEU A 681 8.74 8.66 33.16
CA LEU A 681 9.87 9.58 33.26
C LEU A 681 9.57 10.96 32.66
N ILE A 682 8.94 10.95 31.50
CA ILE A 682 8.57 12.14 30.72
C ILE A 682 7.16 11.96 30.14
N GLU A 683 6.49 13.06 29.83
CA GLU A 683 5.08 13.06 29.45
C GLU A 683 4.90 13.21 27.94
N PRO A 684 4.73 12.13 27.17
CA PRO A 684 4.50 12.21 25.73
C PRO A 684 3.07 12.70 25.43
N LYS A 685 2.95 13.65 24.51
CA LYS A 685 1.70 14.32 24.14
C LYS A 685 1.59 14.50 22.63
N GLN A 686 0.36 14.44 22.14
CA GLN A 686 0.00 14.83 20.78
C GLN A 686 -0.23 16.34 20.76
N GLY A 687 0.17 16.99 19.68
CA GLY A 687 -0.03 18.42 19.52
C GLY A 687 -1.33 18.82 18.85
N LEU A 688 -1.32 20.05 18.34
CA LEU A 688 -2.38 20.68 17.57
C LEU A 688 -2.68 19.91 16.29
N ALA A 689 -3.96 19.71 15.98
CA ALA A 689 -4.38 19.38 14.61
C ALA A 689 -5.06 20.61 13.99
N THR A 690 -4.45 21.18 12.95
CA THR A 690 -4.94 22.40 12.27
C THR A 690 -6.20 22.15 11.44
N ALA A 691 -6.33 20.95 10.87
CA ALA A 691 -7.37 20.53 9.92
C ALA A 691 -7.44 21.34 8.60
N ASP A 692 -6.60 22.36 8.42
CA ASP A 692 -6.39 23.14 7.20
C ASP A 692 -4.98 23.79 7.22
N ASN A 693 -4.00 23.11 6.63
CA ASN A 693 -2.61 23.56 6.65
C ASN A 693 -2.37 24.81 5.78
N ASP A 694 -3.05 24.93 4.64
CA ASP A 694 -2.85 26.09 3.75
C ASP A 694 -3.42 27.37 4.38
N ARG A 695 -4.45 27.26 5.24
CA ARG A 695 -4.96 28.38 6.03
C ARG A 695 -4.08 28.75 7.23
N PHE A 696 -3.67 27.76 8.02
CA PHE A 696 -3.09 28.03 9.34
C PHE A 696 -1.56 27.97 9.42
N LEU A 697 -0.86 27.43 8.41
CA LEU A 697 0.59 27.25 8.46
C LEU A 697 1.32 28.06 7.38
N ARG A 698 2.51 28.53 7.72
CA ARG A 698 3.48 29.16 6.81
C ARG A 698 4.87 28.61 7.07
N GLN A 699 5.74 28.59 6.08
CA GLN A 699 7.19 28.56 6.36
C GLN A 699 7.58 29.93 6.91
N TRP A 700 8.55 29.97 7.82
CA TRP A 700 8.87 31.20 8.55
C TRP A 700 9.26 32.37 7.63
N TYR A 701 9.93 32.06 6.51
CA TYR A 701 10.38 33.04 5.53
C TYR A 701 9.27 33.54 4.57
N GLU A 702 8.01 33.11 4.74
CA GLU A 702 6.89 33.58 3.91
C GLU A 702 6.23 34.86 4.44
N VAL A 703 6.40 35.17 5.73
CA VAL A 703 5.63 36.21 6.45
C VAL A 703 6.55 37.32 6.95
N GLU A 704 5.95 38.45 7.34
CA GLU A 704 6.69 39.56 7.96
C GLU A 704 7.32 39.13 9.29
N GLU A 705 8.62 39.38 9.44
CA GLU A 705 9.38 38.99 10.64
C GLU A 705 8.81 39.61 11.93
N GLU A 706 8.39 40.88 11.88
CA GLU A 706 7.80 41.59 13.02
C GLU A 706 6.48 40.98 13.53
N LYS A 707 5.82 40.14 12.72
CA LYS A 707 4.58 39.43 13.09
C LYS A 707 4.83 38.07 13.74
N ILE A 708 6.10 37.66 13.92
CA ILE A 708 6.51 36.37 14.48
C ILE A 708 6.98 36.54 15.92
N SER A 709 6.53 35.65 16.82
CA SER A 709 7.11 35.55 18.18
C SER A 709 7.90 34.25 18.36
N TYR A 710 9.22 34.34 18.30
CA TYR A 710 10.10 33.17 18.45
C TYR A 710 10.28 32.70 19.90
N ASN A 711 10.16 33.61 20.88
CA ASN A 711 10.54 33.38 22.28
C ASN A 711 9.35 33.39 23.26
N THR A 712 8.14 33.11 22.77
CA THR A 712 6.95 32.99 23.63
C THR A 712 7.17 31.87 24.64
N LYS A 713 6.94 32.10 25.93
CA LYS A 713 7.16 31.06 26.97
C LYS A 713 5.88 30.40 27.43
N SER A 714 4.74 31.04 27.19
CA SER A 714 3.45 30.58 27.69
C SER A 714 2.30 30.99 26.79
N ILE A 715 1.20 30.25 26.86
CA ILE A 715 0.01 30.57 26.07
C ILE A 715 -0.63 31.91 26.48
N THR A 716 -0.47 32.32 27.74
CA THR A 716 -0.99 33.59 28.27
C THR A 716 -0.33 34.81 27.63
N GLU A 717 0.92 34.70 27.17
CA GLU A 717 1.59 35.77 26.45
C GLU A 717 0.94 36.05 25.08
N THR A 718 0.19 35.10 24.52
CA THR A 718 -0.44 35.23 23.19
C THR A 718 -1.79 35.96 23.20
N GLU A 719 -2.24 36.44 24.36
CA GLU A 719 -3.52 37.14 24.54
C GLU A 719 -3.44 38.64 24.19
N ASN A 720 -2.22 39.21 24.17
CA ASN A 720 -1.99 40.65 23.96
C ASN A 720 -2.18 41.12 22.50
N ASN A 721 -2.49 40.20 21.57
CA ASN A 721 -2.73 40.44 20.13
C ASN A 721 -1.55 41.05 19.35
N GLU A 722 -0.33 40.96 19.89
CA GLU A 722 0.86 41.56 19.30
C GLU A 722 1.33 40.78 18.05
N TYR A 723 1.42 39.46 18.15
CA TYR A 723 1.92 38.59 17.09
C TYR A 723 0.83 37.71 16.49
N LYS A 724 0.98 37.40 15.20
CA LYS A 724 0.09 36.47 14.49
C LYS A 724 0.69 35.07 14.41
N TRP A 725 1.99 34.98 14.15
CA TRP A 725 2.68 33.75 13.81
C TRP A 725 3.59 33.29 14.94
N TYR A 726 3.55 31.99 15.22
CA TYR A 726 4.32 31.37 16.29
C TYR A 726 4.98 30.08 15.79
N PRO A 727 6.22 29.75 16.21
CA PRO A 727 6.91 28.52 15.83
C PRO A 727 6.06 27.26 16.00
N TYR A 728 6.10 26.39 14.99
CA TYR A 728 5.28 25.19 14.90
C TYR A 728 6.11 23.96 14.51
N ASN A 729 6.18 22.96 15.39
CA ASN A 729 6.94 21.75 15.15
C ASN A 729 6.08 20.67 14.49
N LYS A 730 6.32 20.40 13.21
CA LYS A 730 5.57 19.44 12.39
C LYS A 730 6.23 18.05 12.27
N GLY A 731 7.21 17.74 13.12
CA GLY A 731 8.08 16.58 12.97
C GLY A 731 9.17 16.84 11.92
N GLY A 732 8.79 17.02 10.66
CA GLY A 732 9.73 17.30 9.55
C GLY A 732 10.49 16.06 9.06
N GLU A 733 11.52 16.29 8.24
CA GLU A 733 12.38 15.22 7.68
C GLU A 733 13.20 14.51 8.78
N ARG A 734 13.74 13.32 8.48
CA ARG A 734 14.58 12.59 9.43
C ARG A 734 15.83 13.41 9.76
N ARG A 735 15.86 13.98 10.96
CA ARG A 735 17.01 14.68 11.55
C ARG A 735 17.11 14.32 13.03
N GLN A 736 18.32 14.14 13.53
CA GLN A 736 18.59 13.80 14.92
C GLN A 736 19.12 15.00 15.71
N TRP A 737 18.96 14.96 17.03
CA TRP A 737 19.48 15.95 18.01
C TRP A 737 18.86 17.35 17.99
N TYR A 738 18.77 18.05 16.87
CA TYR A 738 18.23 19.42 16.79
C TYR A 738 17.77 19.79 15.37
N GLY A 739 16.78 20.67 15.20
CA GLY A 739 16.38 21.25 13.91
C GLY A 739 14.90 21.03 13.53
N ASN A 740 14.57 21.20 12.24
CA ASN A 740 13.21 21.18 11.67
C ASN A 740 12.29 22.32 12.17
N TYR A 741 12.91 23.48 12.37
CA TYR A 741 12.27 24.75 12.70
C TYR A 741 11.83 25.46 11.41
N ASP A 742 10.97 24.80 10.64
CA ASP A 742 10.55 25.29 9.32
C ASP A 742 9.26 26.14 9.39
N TYR A 743 8.30 25.71 10.20
CA TYR A 743 6.92 26.17 10.15
C TYR A 743 6.55 27.14 11.27
N LEU A 744 5.60 28.01 10.95
CA LEU A 744 4.84 28.84 11.87
C LEU A 744 3.35 28.47 11.79
N VAL A 745 2.63 28.69 12.89
CA VAL A 745 1.17 28.56 12.97
C VAL A 745 0.53 29.89 13.34
N ASN A 746 -0.62 30.20 12.73
CA ASN A 746 -1.44 31.33 13.14
C ASN A 746 -2.07 31.02 14.50
N TRP A 747 -1.50 31.60 15.56
CA TRP A 747 -1.99 31.50 16.94
C TRP A 747 -2.41 32.86 17.52
N LYS A 748 -2.75 33.81 16.65
CA LYS A 748 -3.19 35.16 17.04
C LYS A 748 -4.38 35.11 18.01
N ASN A 749 -4.38 35.99 19.02
CA ASN A 749 -5.42 36.06 20.05
C ASN A 749 -5.66 34.70 20.74
N ASN A 750 -4.59 34.08 21.25
CA ASN A 750 -4.65 32.73 21.85
C ASN A 750 -5.32 31.70 20.91
N GLY A 751 -4.99 31.77 19.62
CA GLY A 751 -5.52 30.88 18.59
C GLY A 751 -7.04 30.97 18.38
N ASN A 752 -7.67 32.14 18.60
CA ASN A 752 -9.13 32.28 18.50
C ASN A 752 -9.72 31.72 17.20
N GLU A 753 -9.07 31.98 16.06
CA GLU A 753 -9.53 31.48 14.76
C GLU A 753 -9.49 29.95 14.68
N ILE A 754 -8.33 29.36 14.98
CA ILE A 754 -8.15 27.90 14.90
C ILE A 754 -8.97 27.18 15.97
N ARG A 755 -9.17 27.75 17.17
CA ARG A 755 -10.05 27.18 18.22
C ARG A 755 -11.52 27.16 17.81
N ASN A 756 -11.93 28.01 16.88
CA ASN A 756 -13.30 28.11 16.41
C ASN A 756 -13.49 27.61 14.97
N PHE A 757 -12.50 26.92 14.40
CA PHE A 757 -12.56 26.42 13.03
C PHE A 757 -13.55 25.26 12.88
N LYS A 758 -14.76 25.56 12.40
CA LYS A 758 -15.88 24.63 12.23
C LYS A 758 -16.19 24.39 10.75
N ASP A 759 -16.76 23.22 10.44
CA ASP A 759 -17.36 22.96 9.12
C ASP A 759 -18.75 23.61 8.97
N GLY A 760 -19.36 23.47 7.78
CA GLY A 760 -20.67 24.03 7.47
C GLY A 760 -21.83 23.50 8.35
N ASN A 761 -21.62 22.40 9.07
CA ASN A 761 -22.58 21.84 10.02
C ASN A 761 -22.30 22.27 11.47
N GLY A 762 -21.34 23.18 11.68
CA GLY A 762 -20.95 23.68 13.00
C GLY A 762 -20.03 22.75 13.80
N LYS A 763 -19.57 21.62 13.22
CA LYS A 763 -18.67 20.69 13.88
C LYS A 763 -17.24 21.24 13.86
N LEU A 764 -16.60 21.31 15.03
CA LEU A 764 -15.21 21.72 15.14
C LEU A 764 -14.30 20.76 14.36
N ARG A 765 -13.51 21.31 13.43
CA ARG A 765 -12.59 20.57 12.55
C ARG A 765 -11.20 20.47 13.17
N SER A 766 -10.67 21.58 13.65
CA SER A 766 -9.38 21.64 14.35
C SER A 766 -9.45 20.92 15.72
N ARG A 767 -8.28 20.59 16.28
CA ARG A 767 -8.13 20.02 17.62
C ARG A 767 -6.97 20.69 18.37
N PRO A 768 -7.20 21.87 18.98
CA PRO A 768 -6.33 22.40 20.03
C PRO A 768 -6.41 21.52 21.28
N GLN A 769 -5.36 20.76 21.56
CA GLN A 769 -5.30 19.83 22.69
C GLN A 769 -3.93 19.90 23.35
N ASN A 770 -3.86 19.53 24.63
CA ASN A 770 -2.62 19.61 25.42
C ASN A 770 -1.99 21.03 25.36
N THR A 771 -2.84 22.06 25.38
CA THR A 771 -2.43 23.48 25.21
C THR A 771 -1.57 23.99 26.36
N GLU A 772 -1.63 23.34 27.51
CA GLU A 772 -0.79 23.57 28.69
C GLU A 772 0.70 23.20 28.47
N TYR A 773 1.02 22.51 27.37
CA TYR A 773 2.40 22.19 26.97
C TYR A 773 2.91 23.05 25.82
N TYR A 774 2.08 23.93 25.26
CA TYR A 774 2.51 24.82 24.19
C TYR A 774 3.62 25.72 24.71
N PHE A 775 4.62 25.95 23.86
CA PHE A 775 5.80 26.77 24.13
C PHE A 775 6.81 26.19 25.13
N LYS A 776 6.54 25.04 25.76
CA LYS A 776 7.48 24.40 26.67
C LYS A 776 8.62 23.69 25.94
N GLU A 777 9.76 23.61 26.60
CA GLU A 777 10.88 22.73 26.26
C GLU A 777 10.42 21.26 26.17
N ALA A 778 10.94 20.51 25.20
CA ALA A 778 10.56 19.12 24.98
C ALA A 778 11.63 18.31 24.24
N VAL A 779 11.41 17.01 24.13
CA VAL A 779 11.96 16.19 23.04
C VAL A 779 10.86 15.92 22.02
N THR A 780 11.18 15.94 20.73
CA THR A 780 10.21 15.78 19.64
C THR A 780 10.66 14.74 18.63
N TRP A 781 9.71 14.01 18.05
CA TRP A 781 9.96 13.04 16.97
C TRP A 781 8.85 13.13 15.91
N SER A 782 9.15 12.61 14.73
CA SER A 782 8.19 12.52 13.63
C SER A 782 7.34 11.24 13.78
N ASP A 783 6.02 11.34 13.60
CA ASP A 783 5.14 10.15 13.59
C ASP A 783 5.56 9.15 12.51
N ILE A 784 6.02 9.63 11.36
CA ILE A 784 6.50 8.81 10.25
C ILE A 784 8.00 8.54 10.41
N THR A 785 8.38 7.27 10.56
CA THR A 785 9.75 6.81 10.84
C THR A 785 10.31 5.92 9.71
N SER A 786 9.90 6.15 8.46
CA SER A 786 10.35 5.35 7.31
C SER A 786 11.86 5.40 7.05
N GLY A 787 12.55 6.47 7.47
CA GLY A 787 14.01 6.57 7.45
C GLY A 787 14.71 6.01 8.69
N GLY A 788 13.98 5.36 9.60
CA GLY A 788 14.43 5.06 10.97
C GLY A 788 13.91 6.09 11.97
N PHE A 789 13.83 5.70 13.24
CA PHE A 789 13.43 6.61 14.31
C PHE A 789 14.48 7.71 14.52
N ALA A 790 14.03 8.94 14.68
CA ALA A 790 14.90 10.08 15.00
C ALA A 790 14.17 11.02 15.96
N ILE A 791 14.89 11.42 17.01
CA ILE A 791 14.41 12.28 18.07
C ILE A 791 15.32 13.51 18.19
N ARG A 792 14.72 14.65 18.55
CA ARG A 792 15.41 15.94 18.64
C ARG A 792 15.06 16.64 19.94
N TYR A 793 16.01 17.40 20.44
CA TYR A 793 15.77 18.40 21.46
C TYR A 793 14.99 19.57 20.85
N ARG A 794 14.01 20.07 21.59
CA ARG A 794 13.19 21.22 21.21
C ARG A 794 13.21 22.25 22.33
N GLU A 795 13.64 23.45 21.98
CA GLU A 795 13.71 24.59 22.90
C GLU A 795 12.31 25.14 23.20
N GLU A 796 12.21 25.98 24.23
CA GLU A 796 11.00 26.76 24.48
C GLU A 796 10.68 27.68 23.27
N GLY A 797 9.41 28.07 23.10
CA GLY A 797 9.02 28.96 21.99
C GLY A 797 8.13 28.37 20.90
N SER A 798 7.86 27.06 20.91
CA SER A 798 7.10 26.41 19.83
C SER A 798 5.91 25.55 20.28
N ILE A 799 4.94 25.40 19.37
CA ILE A 799 3.76 24.52 19.51
C ILE A 799 4.03 23.20 18.77
N HIS A 800 3.72 22.05 19.37
CA HIS A 800 3.77 20.74 18.68
C HIS A 800 2.54 20.46 17.82
N ASP A 801 2.76 19.68 16.76
CA ASP A 801 1.75 19.16 15.83
C ASP A 801 1.31 17.72 16.18
N VAL A 802 0.33 17.20 15.44
CA VAL A 802 -0.03 15.78 15.45
C VAL A 802 1.08 14.87 14.89
N THR A 803 1.84 15.29 13.88
CA THR A 803 2.96 14.51 13.31
C THR A 803 4.32 14.90 13.87
N GLY A 804 4.39 15.98 14.66
CA GLY A 804 5.54 16.36 15.49
C GLY A 804 5.27 16.08 16.96
N MET A 805 5.09 14.80 17.30
CA MET A 805 4.78 14.37 18.66
C MET A 805 5.92 14.77 19.60
N SER A 806 5.60 15.13 20.85
CA SER A 806 6.59 15.65 21.78
C SER A 806 6.39 15.11 23.19
N ALA A 807 7.47 14.98 23.94
CA ALA A 807 7.45 14.57 25.33
C ALA A 807 8.10 15.62 26.23
N PHE A 808 7.47 15.86 27.38
CA PHE A 808 7.73 17.00 28.26
C PHE A 808 8.20 16.52 29.65
N SER A 809 8.95 17.34 30.36
CA SER A 809 9.34 17.04 31.74
C SER A 809 9.69 18.34 32.46
N ASP A 810 9.50 18.36 33.78
CA ASP A 810 10.01 19.45 34.63
C ASP A 810 11.53 19.35 34.85
N SER A 811 12.19 18.31 34.31
CA SER A 811 13.64 18.12 34.40
C SER A 811 14.27 17.96 33.02
N THR A 812 15.03 18.97 32.60
CA THR A 812 15.86 18.92 31.38
C THR A 812 16.83 17.73 31.37
N PHE A 813 17.33 17.30 32.54
CA PHE A 813 18.19 16.11 32.64
C PHE A 813 17.47 14.81 32.25
N LYS A 814 16.19 14.67 32.59
CA LYS A 814 15.38 13.51 32.17
C LYS A 814 15.14 13.54 30.66
N LEU A 815 14.81 14.70 30.11
CA LEU A 815 14.65 14.89 28.66
C LEU A 815 15.93 14.50 27.91
N LYS A 816 17.09 15.00 28.33
CA LYS A 816 18.38 14.71 27.70
C LYS A 816 18.80 13.25 27.84
N TYR A 817 18.53 12.61 28.96
CA TYR A 817 18.83 11.18 29.12
C TYR A 817 17.99 10.32 28.17
N VAL A 818 16.67 10.57 28.10
CA VAL A 818 15.77 9.87 27.17
C VAL A 818 16.13 10.18 25.71
N LEU A 819 16.51 11.43 25.40
CA LEU A 819 17.02 11.81 24.09
C LEU A 819 18.25 10.98 23.72
N GLY A 820 19.25 10.88 24.62
CA GLY A 820 20.46 10.09 24.39
C GLY A 820 20.18 8.61 24.13
N LEU A 821 19.28 8.00 24.93
CA LEU A 821 18.88 6.61 24.77
C LEU A 821 18.12 6.37 23.46
N LEU A 822 17.10 7.17 23.18
CA LEU A 822 16.23 6.96 22.02
C LEU A 822 16.87 7.37 20.70
N SER A 823 18.00 8.09 20.76
CA SER A 823 18.91 8.36 19.64
C SER A 823 19.80 7.17 19.25
N THR A 824 19.76 6.04 19.98
CA THR A 824 20.59 4.86 19.67
C THR A 824 19.88 3.82 18.84
N LYS A 825 20.63 2.86 18.26
CA LYS A 825 20.09 1.70 17.52
C LYS A 825 19.13 0.82 18.34
N ILE A 826 19.18 0.91 19.67
CA ILE A 826 18.27 0.18 20.55
C ILE A 826 16.84 0.67 20.36
N SER A 827 16.64 1.96 20.07
CA SER A 827 15.31 2.53 19.85
C SER A 827 14.60 1.88 18.68
N ASP A 828 15.25 1.82 17.52
CA ASP A 828 14.74 1.15 16.32
C ASP A 828 14.48 -0.35 16.56
N TYR A 829 15.39 -1.03 17.28
CA TYR A 829 15.26 -2.46 17.58
C TYR A 829 14.02 -2.75 18.44
N ILE A 830 13.82 -1.99 19.52
CA ILE A 830 12.69 -2.14 20.44
C ILE A 830 11.40 -1.64 19.81
N PHE A 831 11.40 -0.51 19.10
CA PHE A 831 10.21 -0.01 18.43
C PHE A 831 9.72 -0.98 17.36
N LYS A 832 10.60 -1.67 16.62
CA LYS A 832 10.19 -2.74 15.69
C LYS A 832 9.50 -3.93 16.39
N ILE A 833 9.77 -4.16 17.67
CA ILE A 833 9.05 -5.17 18.48
C ILE A 833 7.68 -4.65 18.90
N LEU A 834 7.61 -3.40 19.38
CA LEU A 834 6.35 -2.79 19.83
C LEU A 834 5.40 -2.50 18.67
N ASN A 835 5.92 -2.03 17.53
CA ASN A 835 5.18 -1.67 16.34
C ASN A 835 6.14 -1.57 15.13
N PRO A 836 6.16 -2.57 14.22
CA PRO A 836 7.04 -2.55 13.05
C PRO A 836 6.51 -1.68 11.90
N THR A 837 5.40 -0.97 12.07
CA THR A 837 4.91 -0.04 11.04
C THR A 837 5.74 1.24 11.01
N ILE A 838 5.58 2.02 9.95
CA ILE A 838 6.24 3.32 9.80
C ILE A 838 5.66 4.41 10.71
N HIS A 839 4.56 4.15 11.41
CA HIS A 839 3.91 5.12 12.30
C HIS A 839 4.26 4.83 13.74
N LEU A 840 4.98 5.73 14.40
CA LEU A 840 5.31 5.63 15.81
C LEU A 840 4.43 6.57 16.65
N GLN A 841 3.34 6.01 17.15
CA GLN A 841 2.38 6.72 17.98
C GLN A 841 2.87 6.89 19.43
N ILE A 842 2.28 7.84 20.15
CA ILE A 842 2.60 8.13 21.56
C ILE A 842 2.54 6.88 22.44
N GLY A 843 1.59 5.97 22.20
CA GLY A 843 1.49 4.72 22.96
C GLY A 843 2.72 3.83 22.81
N ASN A 844 3.34 3.80 21.62
CA ASN A 844 4.57 3.04 21.39
C ASN A 844 5.74 3.67 22.14
N PHE A 845 5.90 4.99 22.03
CA PHE A 845 6.91 5.76 22.78
C PHE A 845 6.77 5.58 24.29
N SER A 846 5.53 5.64 24.78
CA SER A 846 5.17 5.54 26.21
C SER A 846 5.57 4.23 26.85
N ASN A 847 5.56 3.14 26.07
CA ASN A 847 5.80 1.77 26.51
C ASN A 847 7.26 1.32 26.36
N PHE A 848 8.14 2.17 25.85
CA PHE A 848 9.56 1.86 25.76
C PHE A 848 10.15 1.69 27.18
N PRO A 849 10.91 0.61 27.45
CA PRO A 849 11.50 0.36 28.76
C PRO A 849 12.80 1.14 28.92
N VAL A 850 12.90 2.00 29.92
CA VAL A 850 14.09 2.79 30.24
C VAL A 850 14.83 2.19 31.43
N ILE A 851 16.10 1.85 31.23
CA ILE A 851 17.01 1.40 32.28
C ILE A 851 17.90 2.57 32.72
N GLU A 852 17.67 3.12 33.91
CA GLU A 852 18.50 4.20 34.44
C GLU A 852 19.79 3.67 35.09
N ASN A 853 20.93 4.24 34.70
CA ASN A 853 22.22 4.01 35.37
C ASN A 853 22.80 5.33 35.87
N GLU A 854 22.58 5.63 37.16
CA GLU A 854 22.96 6.89 37.80
C GLU A 854 24.47 7.20 37.73
N LYS A 855 25.34 6.18 37.64
CA LYS A 855 26.79 6.41 37.51
C LYS A 855 27.19 6.89 36.12
N ILE A 856 26.48 6.45 35.08
CA ILE A 856 26.79 6.74 33.68
C ILE A 856 26.01 7.96 33.17
N LYS A 857 24.87 8.27 33.79
CA LYS A 857 23.97 9.37 33.44
C LYS A 857 24.67 10.72 33.18
N PRO A 858 25.63 11.20 34.00
CA PRO A 858 26.33 12.45 33.71
C PRO A 858 27.14 12.41 32.40
N LYS A 859 27.77 11.27 32.08
CA LYS A 859 28.52 11.08 30.83
C LYS A 859 27.58 11.09 29.62
N VAL A 860 26.44 10.40 29.72
CA VAL A 860 25.42 10.41 28.66
C VAL A 860 24.93 11.83 28.38
N ILE A 861 24.56 12.58 29.43
CA ILE A 861 24.08 13.96 29.29
C ILE A 861 25.15 14.85 28.63
N SER A 862 26.42 14.71 29.03
CA SER A 862 27.52 15.46 28.40
C SER A 862 27.65 15.16 26.91
N ILE A 863 27.56 13.89 26.49
CA ILE A 863 27.64 13.52 25.07
C ILE A 863 26.41 14.07 24.31
N VAL A 864 25.23 13.99 24.91
CA VAL A 864 23.98 14.53 24.34
C VAL A 864 24.07 16.05 24.12
N ASP A 865 24.64 16.78 25.08
CA ASP A 865 24.85 18.22 24.96
C ASP A 865 25.79 18.56 23.80
N ASP A 866 26.88 17.80 23.63
CA ASP A 866 27.77 17.95 22.47
C ASP A 866 27.04 17.64 21.16
N CYS A 867 26.21 16.60 21.10
CA CYS A 867 25.44 16.26 19.90
C CYS A 867 24.42 17.34 19.51
N ILE A 868 23.68 17.88 20.50
CA ILE A 868 22.73 18.99 20.29
C ILE A 868 23.49 20.20 19.74
N LYS A 869 24.61 20.55 20.34
CA LYS A 869 25.45 21.67 19.92
C LYS A 869 25.94 21.53 18.48
N ILE A 870 26.47 20.36 18.12
CA ILE A 870 26.94 20.06 16.75
C ILE A 870 25.79 20.17 15.73
N SER A 871 24.63 19.59 16.04
CA SER A 871 23.48 19.62 15.14
C SER A 871 22.80 20.99 15.06
N LYS A 872 22.88 21.80 16.12
CA LYS A 872 22.44 23.20 16.12
C LYS A 872 23.36 24.08 15.28
N TYR A 873 24.68 23.90 15.40
CA TYR A 873 25.66 24.49 14.49
C TYR A 873 25.31 24.20 13.03
N ASP A 874 25.17 22.92 12.67
CA ASP A 874 24.86 22.51 11.31
C ASP A 874 23.58 23.19 10.80
N TRP A 875 22.48 23.13 11.58
CA TRP A 875 21.20 23.73 11.20
C TRP A 875 21.32 25.24 10.93
N ASN A 876 22.03 25.96 11.80
CA ASN A 876 22.13 27.41 11.75
C ASN A 876 23.08 27.93 10.66
N THR A 877 23.83 27.07 9.97
CA THR A 877 24.66 27.48 8.82
C THR A 877 23.90 27.58 7.50
N PHE A 878 22.65 27.13 7.45
CA PHE A 878 21.78 27.21 6.28
C PHE A 878 20.79 28.37 6.40
N GLU A 879 20.67 29.19 5.35
CA GLU A 879 19.76 30.37 5.31
C GLU A 879 18.25 30.06 5.42
N THR A 880 17.89 28.78 5.47
CA THR A 880 16.53 28.30 5.75
C THR A 880 16.25 28.14 7.25
N ALA A 881 17.24 28.29 8.11
CA ALA A 881 17.05 28.43 9.55
C ALA A 881 16.81 29.90 9.90
N TRP A 882 15.86 30.19 10.80
CA TRP A 882 15.61 31.56 11.26
C TRP A 882 16.76 32.13 12.13
N ASP A 883 17.60 31.25 12.69
CA ASP A 883 18.80 31.64 13.45
C ASP A 883 20.06 31.74 12.57
N PHE A 884 19.92 31.68 11.24
CA PHE A 884 21.03 31.86 10.33
C PHE A 884 21.61 33.27 10.45
N LYS A 885 22.91 33.39 10.71
CA LYS A 885 23.58 34.68 10.95
C LYS A 885 24.23 35.24 9.69
N VAL A 886 25.03 34.44 9.00
CA VAL A 886 25.88 34.84 7.87
C VAL A 886 26.36 33.60 7.09
N SER A 887 26.71 33.73 5.80
CA SER A 887 27.30 32.60 5.07
C SER A 887 28.62 32.14 5.72
N PRO A 888 28.86 30.82 5.90
CA PRO A 888 30.13 30.32 6.43
C PRO A 888 31.35 30.73 5.59
N LEU A 889 31.20 30.95 4.28
CA LEU A 889 32.31 31.44 3.46
C LEU A 889 32.67 32.89 3.80
N VAL A 890 31.70 33.71 4.24
CA VAL A 890 31.91 35.11 4.60
C VAL A 890 32.52 35.23 6.00
N ASN A 891 31.99 34.48 6.98
CA ASN A 891 32.46 34.57 8.37
C ASN A 891 32.08 33.32 9.19
N ILE A 892 32.90 32.27 9.08
CA ILE A 892 32.73 31.01 9.83
C ILE A 892 32.91 31.17 11.35
N GLU A 893 33.74 32.11 11.80
CA GLU A 893 34.04 32.33 13.22
C GLU A 893 32.77 32.55 14.05
N ARG A 894 31.74 33.17 13.46
CA ARG A 894 30.44 33.38 14.13
C ARG A 894 29.73 32.13 14.59
N TYR A 895 30.07 31.00 14.00
CA TYR A 895 29.52 29.70 14.35
C TYR A 895 30.48 28.88 15.21
N VAL A 896 31.79 29.10 15.08
CA VAL A 896 32.83 28.33 15.79
C VAL A 896 33.09 28.88 17.19
N GLU A 897 32.89 30.18 17.43
CA GLU A 897 33.02 30.83 18.76
C GLU A 897 32.20 30.12 19.86
N GLU A 898 31.11 29.44 19.49
CA GLU A 898 30.23 28.73 20.42
C GLU A 898 30.86 27.43 20.97
N PHE A 899 32.01 26.97 20.44
CA PHE A 899 32.73 25.76 20.85
C PHE A 899 33.85 26.04 21.88
N ASP A 900 33.51 26.04 23.18
CA ASP A 900 34.47 26.13 24.30
C ASP A 900 35.54 25.01 24.27
N ASN A 901 36.81 25.37 24.53
CA ASN A 901 38.00 24.51 24.54
C ASN A 901 38.66 24.14 23.20
N VAL A 902 38.74 25.06 22.25
CA VAL A 902 39.85 25.03 21.28
C VAL A 902 41.09 25.68 21.92
N LYS A 903 41.69 25.02 22.92
CA LYS A 903 43.12 25.18 23.22
C LYS A 903 43.86 24.05 22.53
N ILE A 904 44.37 24.33 21.34
CA ILE A 904 45.23 23.41 20.60
C ILE A 904 46.59 23.42 21.29
N GLY A 905 47.03 22.27 21.81
CA GLY A 905 48.28 22.13 22.55
C GLY A 905 48.91 20.74 22.42
N GLU A 906 50.14 20.75 21.90
CA GLU A 906 51.28 19.86 22.15
C GLU A 906 51.07 18.34 22.01
N ASN A 907 50.97 17.86 20.76
CA ASN A 907 51.99 17.01 20.12
C ASN A 907 51.43 16.31 18.88
N GLY A 908 51.98 16.64 17.70
CA GLY A 908 51.90 15.79 16.51
C GLY A 908 51.27 16.41 15.25
N ASN A 909 51.85 17.52 14.77
CA ASN A 909 51.90 17.96 13.37
C ASN A 909 50.60 17.95 12.53
N VAL A 910 49.80 19.03 12.60
CA VAL A 910 49.44 19.94 11.48
C VAL A 910 49.03 21.27 12.13
N GLU A 911 49.61 22.39 11.67
CA GLU A 911 49.38 23.74 12.21
C GLU A 911 47.97 24.26 11.89
N ASN A 912 47.15 24.57 12.90
CA ASN A 912 45.92 25.36 12.76
C ASN A 912 45.98 26.59 13.68
N LYS A 913 46.24 27.76 13.06
CA LYS A 913 46.33 29.07 13.73
C LYS A 913 44.99 29.50 14.32
N LYS A 914 45.07 30.21 15.45
CA LYS A 914 44.01 31.12 15.89
C LYS A 914 43.88 32.22 14.83
N ILE A 915 42.73 32.30 14.17
CA ILE A 915 42.50 33.26 13.08
C ILE A 915 42.23 34.63 13.74
N ASP A 916 43.16 35.56 13.56
CA ASP A 916 42.79 36.98 13.61
C ASP A 916 42.11 37.28 12.28
N LYS A 917 40.94 37.92 12.33
CA LYS A 917 40.04 38.31 11.22
C LYS A 917 40.68 39.15 10.10
N THR A 918 41.99 39.28 10.06
CA THR A 918 42.73 40.25 9.24
C THR A 918 43.35 39.70 7.96
N GLN A 919 43.21 38.41 7.60
CA GLN A 919 43.97 37.86 6.46
C GLN A 919 43.26 36.93 5.43
N ILE A 920 42.02 36.46 5.61
CA ILE A 920 41.39 35.60 4.57
C ILE A 920 40.86 36.47 3.44
N THR A 921 41.59 36.51 2.33
CA THR A 921 41.20 37.22 1.09
C THR A 921 40.73 36.26 -0.01
N LEU A 922 40.81 34.94 0.20
CA LEU A 922 40.44 33.91 -0.78
C LEU A 922 39.23 33.08 -0.32
N ILE A 923 38.24 32.93 -1.20
CA ILE A 923 37.05 32.06 -1.01
C ILE A 923 37.47 30.60 -0.89
N GLU A 924 38.52 30.19 -1.61
CA GLU A 924 39.07 28.83 -1.55
C GLU A 924 39.56 28.47 -0.13
N GLU A 925 40.20 29.41 0.55
CA GLU A 925 40.66 29.23 1.93
C GLU A 925 39.47 29.14 2.89
N ALA A 926 38.49 30.04 2.76
CA ALA A 926 37.26 30.00 3.55
C ALA A 926 36.47 28.70 3.36
N TYR A 927 36.38 28.21 2.12
CA TYR A 927 35.78 26.93 1.78
C TYR A 927 36.52 25.76 2.44
N SER A 928 37.86 25.76 2.35
CA SER A 928 38.68 24.70 2.93
C SER A 928 38.50 24.61 4.45
N GLN A 929 38.48 25.76 5.14
CA GLN A 929 38.21 25.84 6.58
C GLN A 929 36.80 25.35 6.94
N TYR A 930 35.79 25.75 6.17
CA TYR A 930 34.41 25.31 6.39
C TYR A 930 34.23 23.81 6.16
N LYS A 931 34.82 23.27 5.09
CA LYS A 931 34.84 21.84 4.77
C LYS A 931 35.51 21.05 5.90
N GLU A 932 36.70 21.47 6.33
CA GLU A 932 37.45 20.80 7.39
C GLU A 932 36.66 20.81 8.71
N PHE A 933 36.19 21.98 9.16
CA PHE A 933 35.45 22.08 10.41
C PHE A 933 34.17 21.25 10.40
N THR A 934 33.38 21.35 9.33
CA THR A 934 32.11 20.62 9.19
C THR A 934 32.34 19.11 9.13
N ASN A 935 33.34 18.64 8.38
CA ASN A 935 33.67 17.21 8.32
C ASN A 935 34.22 16.70 9.66
N ASN A 936 34.95 17.51 10.43
CA ASN A 936 35.37 17.17 11.77
C ASN A 936 34.16 17.05 12.72
N GLN A 937 33.17 17.95 12.61
CA GLN A 937 31.92 17.83 13.38
C GLN A 937 31.12 16.58 12.98
N PHE A 938 31.11 16.21 11.70
CA PHE A 938 30.51 14.96 11.22
C PHE A 938 31.13 13.74 11.90
N LEU A 939 32.47 13.66 11.89
CA LEU A 939 33.19 12.57 12.56
C LEU A 939 32.95 12.56 14.06
N LYS A 940 32.95 13.75 14.69
CA LYS A 940 32.71 13.86 16.14
C LYS A 940 31.30 13.43 16.53
N LEU A 941 30.29 13.79 15.74
CA LEU A 941 28.92 13.36 15.97
C LEU A 941 28.79 11.84 15.82
N LYS A 942 29.43 11.27 14.79
CA LYS A 942 29.49 9.82 14.58
C LYS A 942 30.12 9.10 15.78
N GLU A 943 31.29 9.55 16.24
CA GLU A 943 31.94 8.99 17.44
C GLU A 943 31.05 9.06 18.68
N ASN A 944 30.33 10.18 18.87
CA ASN A 944 29.41 10.35 19.98
C ASN A 944 28.23 9.38 19.90
N GLU A 945 27.64 9.19 18.71
CA GLU A 945 26.56 8.23 18.48
C GLU A 945 27.03 6.78 18.66
N GLU A 946 28.23 6.44 18.21
CA GLU A 946 28.86 5.14 18.43
C GLU A 946 29.11 4.87 19.92
N GLU A 947 29.59 5.86 20.67
CA GLU A 947 29.79 5.74 22.12
C GLU A 947 28.46 5.61 22.87
N LEU A 948 27.42 6.33 22.47
CA LEU A 948 26.08 6.16 23.04
C LEU A 948 25.51 4.77 22.72
N ASN A 949 25.66 4.29 21.48
CA ASN A 949 25.28 2.92 21.12
C ASN A 949 26.02 1.92 22.02
N ARG A 950 27.34 2.05 22.18
CA ARG A 950 28.14 1.17 23.05
C ARG A 950 27.62 1.17 24.49
N ILE A 951 27.43 2.36 25.08
CA ILE A 951 26.93 2.53 26.45
C ILE A 951 25.58 1.83 26.63
N PHE A 952 24.63 2.09 25.73
CA PHE A 952 23.29 1.55 25.91
C PHE A 952 23.20 0.07 25.52
N ILE A 953 23.93 -0.39 24.50
CA ILE A 953 24.03 -1.83 24.20
C ILE A 953 24.56 -2.59 25.44
N ASP A 954 25.52 -2.02 26.15
CA ASP A 954 26.01 -2.57 27.42
C ASP A 954 24.96 -2.58 28.53
N ILE A 955 24.16 -1.50 28.66
CA ILE A 955 23.09 -1.40 29.66
C ILE A 955 21.97 -2.43 29.42
N TYR A 956 21.54 -2.60 28.17
CA TYR A 956 20.47 -3.54 27.78
C TYR A 956 20.98 -4.97 27.54
N ARG A 957 22.30 -5.19 27.58
CA ARG A 957 22.95 -6.49 27.36
C ARG A 957 22.60 -7.08 25.98
N LEU A 958 22.71 -6.26 24.94
CA LEU A 958 22.33 -6.59 23.56
C LEU A 958 23.52 -6.76 22.59
N GLN A 959 24.69 -7.16 23.11
CA GLN A 959 25.92 -7.29 22.32
C GLN A 959 25.84 -8.40 21.26
N ASP A 960 24.95 -9.38 21.43
CA ASP A 960 24.75 -10.47 20.46
C ASP A 960 23.83 -10.04 19.30
N GLU A 961 23.04 -8.98 19.51
CA GLU A 961 22.01 -8.49 18.57
C GLU A 961 22.43 -7.23 17.81
N LEU A 962 23.24 -6.36 18.44
CA LEU A 962 23.57 -5.03 17.93
C LEU A 962 25.08 -4.73 18.04
N THR A 963 25.59 -3.94 17.08
CA THR A 963 26.94 -3.36 17.14
C THR A 963 26.88 -1.85 17.38
N SER A 964 27.95 -1.29 17.94
CA SER A 964 28.03 0.14 18.25
C SER A 964 28.23 1.02 17.01
N ASP A 965 28.78 0.48 15.93
CA ASP A 965 29.18 1.21 14.72
C ASP A 965 28.02 2.01 14.13
N VAL A 966 28.27 3.20 13.59
CA VAL A 966 27.25 4.00 12.90
C VAL A 966 27.62 4.13 11.43
N SER A 967 26.65 3.93 10.54
CA SER A 967 26.85 4.13 9.11
C SER A 967 26.89 5.62 8.81
N ASP A 968 27.76 6.04 7.88
CA ASP A 968 27.82 7.45 7.47
C ASP A 968 26.46 7.96 6.93
N LYS A 969 25.61 7.06 6.41
CA LYS A 969 24.29 7.43 5.88
C LYS A 969 23.28 7.79 6.98
N ASP A 970 23.51 7.33 8.21
CA ASP A 970 22.59 7.51 9.32
C ASP A 970 22.84 8.85 10.05
N ILE A 971 24.02 9.46 9.85
CA ILE A 971 24.40 10.77 10.39
C ILE A 971 23.62 11.89 9.68
N THR A 972 23.01 12.79 10.46
CA THR A 972 22.08 13.80 9.96
C THR A 972 22.60 15.25 9.96
N ILE A 973 23.91 15.41 9.74
CA ILE A 973 24.57 16.72 9.57
C ILE A 973 25.45 16.70 8.32
N ALA A 974 25.79 17.89 7.81
CA ALA A 974 26.52 18.03 6.56
C ALA A 974 27.86 17.29 6.54
N LYS A 975 28.16 16.64 5.42
CA LYS A 975 29.50 16.18 5.03
C LYS A 975 29.84 16.72 3.64
N ILE A 976 30.97 17.41 3.53
CA ILE A 976 31.33 18.20 2.35
C ILE A 976 32.45 17.49 1.56
N PHE A 977 32.23 17.32 0.26
CA PHE A 977 33.15 16.75 -0.73
C PHE A 977 33.49 17.77 -1.82
N ASP A 978 34.63 17.63 -2.51
CA ASP A 978 34.94 18.58 -3.58
C ASP A 978 34.17 18.27 -4.87
N THR A 979 33.91 16.99 -5.11
CA THR A 979 33.25 16.48 -6.32
C THR A 979 32.31 15.31 -5.99
N ASP A 980 31.35 15.05 -6.88
CA ASP A 980 30.42 13.92 -6.76
C ASP A 980 31.13 12.55 -6.83
N ASP A 981 32.30 12.49 -7.48
CA ASP A 981 33.08 11.26 -7.67
C ASP A 981 33.80 10.81 -6.39
N GLU A 982 34.01 11.71 -5.43
CA GLU A 982 34.57 11.41 -4.10
C GLU A 982 33.54 10.80 -3.14
N ILE A 983 32.26 10.93 -3.46
CA ILE A 983 31.17 10.46 -2.62
C ILE A 983 31.07 8.94 -2.74
N ASN A 984 31.22 8.24 -1.63
CA ASN A 984 31.05 6.79 -1.61
C ASN A 984 29.58 6.39 -1.91
N ASP A 985 29.39 5.19 -2.43
CA ASP A 985 28.06 4.70 -2.82
C ASP A 985 27.08 4.58 -1.64
N GLU A 986 27.59 4.48 -0.40
CA GLU A 986 26.78 4.33 0.81
C GLU A 986 25.96 5.60 1.14
N ILE A 987 26.55 6.79 0.94
CA ILE A 987 25.92 8.07 1.26
C ILE A 987 25.48 8.88 0.03
N LYS A 988 25.70 8.33 -1.17
CA LYS A 988 25.33 9.00 -2.42
C LYS A 988 23.82 9.27 -2.47
N GLY A 989 23.46 10.54 -2.68
CA GLY A 989 22.06 10.98 -2.71
C GLY A 989 21.43 11.23 -1.33
N ASN A 990 22.21 11.15 -0.24
CA ASN A 990 21.77 11.57 1.08
C ASN A 990 21.63 13.11 1.15
N ASN A 991 20.57 13.61 1.79
CA ASN A 991 20.28 15.04 1.93
C ASN A 991 21.36 15.83 2.69
N TYR A 992 22.21 15.16 3.45
CA TYR A 992 23.29 15.75 4.23
C TYR A 992 24.65 15.74 3.52
N VAL A 993 24.73 15.20 2.30
CA VAL A 993 25.96 15.23 1.52
C VAL A 993 25.96 16.47 0.64
N LEU A 994 26.99 17.31 0.82
CA LEU A 994 27.19 18.54 0.06
C LEU A 994 28.45 18.43 -0.80
N THR A 995 28.41 19.03 -1.97
CA THR A 995 29.60 19.26 -2.79
C THR A 995 30.11 20.69 -2.64
N LYS A 996 31.33 20.95 -3.11
CA LYS A 996 31.85 22.31 -3.35
C LYS A 996 30.87 23.18 -4.13
N ALA A 997 30.22 22.60 -5.14
CA ALA A 997 29.20 23.30 -5.92
C ALA A 997 28.01 23.71 -5.04
N ASP A 998 27.51 22.83 -4.17
CA ASP A 998 26.39 23.13 -3.27
C ASP A 998 26.75 24.25 -2.27
N VAL A 999 27.95 24.22 -1.70
CA VAL A 999 28.43 25.27 -0.77
C VAL A 999 28.56 26.62 -1.49
N VAL A 1000 29.12 26.65 -2.71
CA VAL A 1000 29.20 27.87 -3.52
C VAL A 1000 27.82 28.39 -3.91
N LYS A 1001 26.87 27.52 -4.23
CA LYS A 1001 25.47 27.92 -4.50
C LYS A 1001 24.76 28.50 -3.27
N GLN A 1002 25.10 28.05 -2.07
CA GLN A 1002 24.60 28.66 -0.82
C GLN A 1002 25.20 30.06 -0.63
N PHE A 1003 26.50 30.23 -0.86
CA PHE A 1003 27.15 31.54 -0.84
C PHE A 1003 26.55 32.51 -1.86
N ILE A 1004 26.26 32.05 -3.09
CA ILE A 1004 25.58 32.87 -4.12
C ILE A 1004 24.19 33.29 -3.64
N SER A 1005 23.44 32.40 -2.96
CA SER A 1005 22.13 32.75 -2.40
C SER A 1005 22.22 33.84 -1.34
N TYR A 1006 23.19 33.72 -0.43
CA TYR A 1006 23.45 34.74 0.59
C TYR A 1006 23.81 36.09 -0.04
N ALA A 1007 24.72 36.08 -1.03
CA ALA A 1007 25.08 37.26 -1.81
C ALA A 1007 23.85 37.91 -2.45
N PHE A 1008 22.96 37.09 -3.01
CA PHE A 1008 21.69 37.54 -3.60
C PHE A 1008 20.77 38.16 -2.54
N GLY A 1009 20.71 37.57 -1.34
CA GLY A 1009 20.05 38.16 -0.18
C GLY A 1009 20.60 39.54 0.17
N CYS A 1010 21.92 39.72 0.16
CA CYS A 1010 22.54 41.04 0.35
C CYS A 1010 22.16 42.02 -0.76
N MET A 1011 22.07 41.57 -2.01
CA MET A 1011 21.66 42.45 -3.13
C MET A 1011 20.25 42.99 -2.99
N PHE A 1012 19.33 42.21 -2.43
CA PHE A 1012 17.97 42.67 -2.17
C PHE A 1012 17.79 43.34 -0.80
N GLY A 1013 18.81 43.29 0.07
CA GLY A 1013 18.76 43.80 1.44
C GLY A 1013 18.15 42.82 2.43
N ARG A 1014 17.92 41.55 2.07
CA ARG A 1014 17.49 40.55 3.06
C ARG A 1014 18.54 40.35 4.16
N TYR A 1015 19.81 40.37 3.76
CA TYR A 1015 20.97 40.28 4.64
C TYR A 1015 21.86 41.51 4.43
N SER A 1016 22.79 41.75 5.34
CA SER A 1016 23.79 42.80 5.22
C SER A 1016 25.16 42.29 5.69
N PRO A 1017 26.28 42.60 5.00
CA PRO A 1017 27.62 42.36 5.55
C PRO A 1017 27.94 43.16 6.82
N ASP A 1018 27.06 44.09 7.21
CA ASP A 1018 27.23 44.96 8.38
C ASP A 1018 26.37 44.54 9.59
N GLU A 1019 25.38 43.66 9.40
CA GLU A 1019 24.51 43.14 10.46
C GLU A 1019 24.52 41.60 10.48
N GLU A 1020 24.31 41.01 11.66
CA GLU A 1020 24.14 39.56 11.78
C GLU A 1020 22.67 39.18 11.66
N GLY A 1021 22.38 38.12 10.92
CA GLY A 1021 21.02 37.63 10.71
C GLY A 1021 20.25 38.45 9.68
N LEU A 1022 18.92 38.35 9.74
CA LEU A 1022 18.02 39.06 8.82
C LEU A 1022 18.13 40.57 9.04
N ALA A 1023 18.47 41.29 7.97
CA ALA A 1023 18.47 42.74 7.96
C ALA A 1023 17.08 43.29 7.63
N PHE A 1024 16.35 42.62 6.72
CA PHE A 1024 14.99 42.98 6.31
C PHE A 1024 14.19 41.77 5.79
N ALA A 1025 13.00 41.57 6.35
CA ALA A 1025 12.02 40.58 5.90
C ALA A 1025 10.58 41.11 6.09
N GLY A 1026 10.31 42.31 5.56
CA GLY A 1026 9.03 43.02 5.70
C GLY A 1026 9.12 44.17 6.71
N GLY A 1027 8.11 45.04 6.74
CA GLY A 1027 8.12 46.25 7.58
C GLY A 1027 8.79 47.46 6.91
N GLU A 1028 9.33 48.39 7.71
CA GLU A 1028 10.03 49.58 7.22
C GLU A 1028 11.48 49.25 6.78
N PHE A 1029 11.86 49.66 5.57
CA PHE A 1029 13.20 49.40 5.04
C PHE A 1029 14.23 50.42 5.57
N ASP A 1030 15.01 50.03 6.59
CA ASP A 1030 16.05 50.88 7.17
C ASP A 1030 17.35 50.85 6.35
N LYS A 1031 17.64 51.95 5.66
CA LYS A 1031 18.86 52.10 4.85
C LYS A 1031 20.15 52.13 5.68
N ASN A 1032 20.09 52.44 6.97
CA ASN A 1032 21.28 52.56 7.83
C ASN A 1032 21.96 51.21 8.10
N LYS A 1033 21.24 50.10 7.87
CA LYS A 1033 21.74 48.74 8.01
C LYS A 1033 22.71 48.31 6.89
N TYR A 1034 22.87 49.12 5.85
CA TYR A 1034 23.64 48.77 4.65
C TYR A 1034 24.70 49.83 4.35
N ILE A 1035 25.93 49.61 4.83
CA ILE A 1035 27.03 50.56 4.72
C ILE A 1035 28.03 50.10 3.67
N LYS A 1036 28.52 48.86 3.79
CA LYS A 1036 29.55 48.30 2.90
C LYS A 1036 29.01 47.92 1.54
N PHE A 1037 27.81 47.34 1.50
CA PHE A 1037 27.16 46.89 0.27
C PHE A 1037 25.71 47.37 0.25
N ILE A 1038 25.38 48.23 -0.71
CA ILE A 1038 24.07 48.85 -0.78
C ILE A 1038 23.10 47.95 -1.58
N PRO A 1039 21.93 47.60 -1.03
CA PRO A 1039 20.91 46.86 -1.75
C PRO A 1039 20.40 47.59 -2.99
N ASP A 1040 19.81 46.83 -3.90
CA ASP A 1040 19.20 47.35 -5.12
C ASP A 1040 18.15 48.39 -4.79
N GLU A 1041 18.21 49.57 -5.41
CA GLU A 1041 17.28 50.65 -5.08
C GLU A 1041 15.84 50.29 -5.49
N ASP A 1042 15.67 49.69 -6.68
CA ASP A 1042 14.38 49.45 -7.29
C ASP A 1042 13.78 48.06 -7.00
N ASN A 1043 14.49 47.21 -6.25
CA ASN A 1043 14.10 45.82 -5.96
C ASN A 1043 13.94 45.00 -7.25
N CYS A 1044 14.79 45.26 -8.25
CA CYS A 1044 14.73 44.56 -9.54
C CYS A 1044 16.14 44.32 -10.07
N ILE A 1045 16.57 43.06 -10.13
CA ILE A 1045 17.89 42.71 -10.68
C ILE A 1045 17.70 41.96 -12.00
N PRO A 1046 18.13 42.53 -13.14
CA PRO A 1046 18.00 41.89 -14.45
C PRO A 1046 18.98 40.71 -14.59
N ILE A 1047 18.52 39.63 -15.25
CA ILE A 1047 19.32 38.46 -15.60
C ILE A 1047 19.42 38.38 -17.13
N THR A 1048 20.47 38.96 -17.69
CA THR A 1048 20.64 39.05 -19.15
C THR A 1048 21.81 38.21 -19.66
N ASP A 1049 21.79 37.90 -20.96
CA ASP A 1049 22.85 37.17 -21.66
C ASP A 1049 24.08 38.01 -21.99
N SER A 1050 23.99 39.32 -21.77
CA SER A 1050 25.10 40.27 -21.79
C SER A 1050 24.82 41.41 -20.80
N GLU A 1051 25.82 42.22 -20.50
CA GLU A 1051 25.67 43.37 -19.61
C GLU A 1051 24.98 44.52 -20.36
N TYR A 1052 23.67 44.68 -20.15
CA TYR A 1052 22.87 45.78 -20.71
C TYR A 1052 22.54 46.87 -19.68
N PHE A 1053 22.62 46.53 -18.39
CA PHE A 1053 22.23 47.38 -17.28
C PHE A 1053 23.37 47.53 -16.26
N SER A 1054 23.41 48.66 -15.54
CA SER A 1054 24.43 48.91 -14.51
C SER A 1054 24.25 48.04 -13.27
N ASP A 1055 23.02 47.60 -12.99
CA ASP A 1055 22.62 46.71 -11.91
C ASP A 1055 22.48 45.25 -12.37
N ASP A 1056 23.11 44.88 -13.49
CA ASP A 1056 23.18 43.50 -13.97
C ASP A 1056 23.65 42.53 -12.87
N ILE A 1057 23.02 41.35 -12.82
CA ILE A 1057 23.27 40.36 -11.76
C ILE A 1057 24.75 39.97 -11.60
N VAL A 1058 25.50 39.81 -12.70
CA VAL A 1058 26.91 39.43 -12.60
C VAL A 1058 27.73 40.60 -12.09
N THR A 1059 27.45 41.82 -12.56
CA THR A 1059 28.13 43.03 -12.11
C THR A 1059 27.93 43.22 -10.60
N ARG A 1060 26.70 43.07 -10.12
CA ARG A 1060 26.35 43.10 -8.71
C ARG A 1060 26.99 42.01 -7.87
N PHE A 1061 27.06 40.79 -8.41
CA PHE A 1061 27.72 39.68 -7.73
C PHE A 1061 29.24 39.90 -7.61
N VAL A 1062 29.88 40.41 -8.66
CA VAL A 1062 31.29 40.78 -8.64
C VAL A 1062 31.56 41.90 -7.63
N GLU A 1063 30.70 42.92 -7.55
CA GLU A 1063 30.80 43.98 -6.55
C GLU A 1063 30.65 43.44 -5.12
N PHE A 1064 29.72 42.50 -4.89
CA PHE A 1064 29.59 41.84 -3.60
C PHE A 1064 30.86 41.08 -3.21
N VAL A 1065 31.41 40.25 -4.12
CA VAL A 1065 32.66 39.51 -3.87
C VAL A 1065 33.81 40.46 -3.57
N LYS A 1066 33.93 41.54 -4.34
CA LYS A 1066 34.92 42.61 -4.11
C LYS A 1066 34.74 43.27 -2.74
N THR A 1067 33.51 43.48 -2.30
CA THR A 1067 33.20 44.10 -1.00
C THR A 1067 33.59 43.20 0.17
N VAL A 1068 33.38 41.89 0.04
CA VAL A 1068 33.67 40.93 1.12
C VAL A 1068 35.15 40.55 1.18
N TYR A 1069 35.80 40.28 0.04
CA TYR A 1069 37.16 39.72 -0.01
C TYR A 1069 38.24 40.69 -0.49
N GLY A 1070 37.85 41.88 -0.95
CA GLY A 1070 38.75 42.88 -1.51
C GLY A 1070 38.95 42.75 -3.02
N GLU A 1071 39.58 43.78 -3.60
CA GLU A 1071 39.84 43.86 -5.05
C GLU A 1071 41.05 43.02 -5.48
N GLU A 1072 42.04 42.85 -4.59
CA GLU A 1072 43.33 42.22 -4.91
C GLU A 1072 43.21 40.74 -5.31
N THR A 1073 42.21 40.02 -4.81
CA THR A 1073 41.99 38.58 -5.02
C THR A 1073 40.71 38.27 -5.81
N LEU A 1074 40.12 39.30 -6.44
CA LEU A 1074 38.82 39.19 -7.10
C LEU A 1074 38.85 38.18 -8.25
N GLU A 1075 39.91 38.17 -9.06
CA GLU A 1075 40.02 37.26 -10.21
C GLU A 1075 40.13 35.79 -9.77
N GLU A 1076 40.95 35.50 -8.75
CA GLU A 1076 41.09 34.17 -8.15
C GLU A 1076 39.77 33.69 -7.55
N ASN A 1077 39.07 34.57 -6.82
CA ASN A 1077 37.79 34.27 -6.20
C ASN A 1077 36.69 33.96 -7.23
N LEU A 1078 36.59 34.74 -8.30
CA LEU A 1078 35.66 34.47 -9.39
C LEU A 1078 35.99 33.17 -10.11
N LYS A 1079 37.28 32.86 -10.30
CA LYS A 1079 37.74 31.62 -10.90
C LYS A 1079 37.34 30.40 -10.04
N PHE A 1080 37.53 30.47 -8.73
CA PHE A 1080 37.12 29.41 -7.81
C PHE A 1080 35.61 29.15 -7.88
N ILE A 1081 34.79 30.21 -7.84
CA ILE A 1081 33.33 30.12 -7.98
C ILE A 1081 32.95 29.47 -9.31
N ALA A 1082 33.55 29.93 -10.43
CA ALA A 1082 33.24 29.40 -11.76
C ALA A 1082 33.60 27.91 -11.88
N GLN A 1083 34.75 27.50 -11.35
CA GLN A 1083 35.17 26.08 -11.34
C GLN A 1083 34.26 25.20 -10.50
N ALA A 1084 33.66 25.73 -9.42
CA ALA A 1084 32.67 25.00 -8.63
C ALA A 1084 31.33 24.84 -9.37
N LEU A 1085 30.95 25.81 -10.20
CA LEU A 1085 29.69 25.80 -10.94
C LEU A 1085 29.75 24.99 -12.25
N SER A 1086 30.94 24.88 -12.86
CA SER A 1086 31.11 24.25 -14.16
C SER A 1086 32.54 23.76 -14.38
N ASN A 1087 32.67 22.60 -15.03
CA ASN A 1087 33.96 22.05 -15.47
C ASN A 1087 34.47 22.67 -16.79
N LYS A 1088 33.77 23.67 -17.34
CA LYS A 1088 34.18 24.37 -18.57
C LYS A 1088 35.39 25.28 -18.28
N ASN A 1089 36.31 25.34 -19.24
CA ASN A 1089 37.48 26.21 -19.17
C ASN A 1089 37.20 27.56 -19.87
N ASP A 1090 36.09 28.19 -19.52
CA ASP A 1090 35.62 29.48 -20.06
C ASP A 1090 35.96 30.63 -19.11
N VAL A 1091 35.70 31.88 -19.54
CA VAL A 1091 35.90 33.07 -18.68
C VAL A 1091 35.00 32.97 -17.44
N PRO A 1092 35.52 33.18 -16.20
CA PRO A 1092 34.74 32.96 -14.98
C PRO A 1092 33.39 33.69 -14.93
N LYS A 1093 33.35 34.95 -15.41
CA LYS A 1093 32.13 35.76 -15.48
C LYS A 1093 31.07 35.16 -16.41
N ASP A 1094 31.47 34.50 -17.50
CA ASP A 1094 30.54 33.87 -18.45
C ASP A 1094 29.90 32.61 -17.86
N ILE A 1095 30.68 31.82 -17.10
CA ILE A 1095 30.16 30.64 -16.38
C ILE A 1095 29.14 31.07 -15.32
N ILE A 1096 29.49 32.09 -14.53
CA ILE A 1096 28.58 32.66 -13.51
C ILE A 1096 27.31 33.20 -14.17
N ARG A 1097 27.42 33.90 -15.30
CA ARG A 1097 26.27 34.38 -16.07
C ARG A 1097 25.38 33.23 -16.55
N GLU A 1098 25.98 32.16 -17.10
CA GLU A 1098 25.24 30.98 -17.54
C GLU A 1098 24.49 30.32 -16.38
N TYR A 1099 25.11 30.23 -15.20
CA TYR A 1099 24.47 29.71 -13.99
C TYR A 1099 23.23 30.53 -13.59
N PHE A 1100 23.33 31.86 -13.52
CA PHE A 1100 22.19 32.72 -13.19
C PHE A 1100 21.05 32.61 -14.21
N LEU A 1101 21.37 32.50 -15.51
CA LEU A 1101 20.37 32.41 -16.58
C LEU A 1101 19.61 31.08 -16.61
N LYS A 1102 20.26 29.97 -16.26
CA LYS A 1102 19.75 28.62 -16.49
C LYS A 1102 19.43 27.82 -15.24
N SER A 1103 20.19 27.98 -14.16
CA SER A 1103 20.22 27.01 -13.07
C SER A 1103 19.88 27.61 -11.70
N PHE A 1104 20.22 28.88 -11.45
CA PHE A 1104 20.01 29.52 -10.14
C PHE A 1104 18.57 29.41 -9.63
N TYR A 1105 17.59 29.67 -10.49
CA TYR A 1105 16.19 29.66 -10.06
C TYR A 1105 15.70 28.26 -9.68
N ASP A 1106 16.18 27.21 -10.34
CA ASP A 1106 15.86 25.82 -9.98
C ASP A 1106 16.45 25.46 -8.60
N ASP A 1107 17.69 25.87 -8.33
CA ASP A 1107 18.32 25.70 -7.01
C ASP A 1107 17.54 26.49 -5.92
N HIS A 1108 17.10 27.70 -6.23
CA HIS A 1108 16.28 28.54 -5.34
C HIS A 1108 14.92 27.90 -5.04
N LEU A 1109 14.22 27.37 -6.05
CA LEU A 1109 12.96 26.64 -5.86
C LEU A 1109 13.13 25.40 -4.97
N LYS A 1110 14.24 24.66 -5.13
CA LYS A 1110 14.59 23.51 -4.28
C LYS A 1110 14.81 23.95 -2.84
N ARG A 1111 15.64 24.97 -2.62
CA ARG A 1111 16.00 25.49 -1.28
C ARG A 1111 14.77 25.92 -0.48
N TYR A 1112 13.85 26.64 -1.11
CA TYR A 1112 12.65 27.17 -0.44
C TYR A 1112 11.43 26.26 -0.57
N LYS A 1113 11.61 24.94 -0.81
CA LYS A 1113 10.51 23.94 -0.85
C LYS A 1113 9.33 24.40 -1.73
N LYS A 1114 9.63 24.92 -2.92
CA LYS A 1114 8.67 25.48 -3.90
C LYS A 1114 7.86 26.69 -3.40
N ARG A 1115 8.43 27.45 -2.47
CA ARG A 1115 7.88 28.73 -1.96
C ARG A 1115 8.95 29.81 -2.11
N PRO A 1116 9.34 30.15 -3.35
CA PRO A 1116 10.46 31.06 -3.60
C PRO A 1116 10.16 32.45 -3.05
N ILE A 1117 11.16 33.05 -2.39
CA ILE A 1117 11.09 34.42 -1.88
C ILE A 1117 11.61 35.47 -2.88
N TYR A 1118 12.51 35.06 -3.77
CA TYR A 1118 12.88 35.81 -4.97
C TYR A 1118 12.01 35.35 -6.13
N TRP A 1119 11.23 36.25 -6.72
CA TRP A 1119 10.31 35.93 -7.81
C TRP A 1119 10.92 36.32 -9.14
N LEU A 1120 11.02 35.33 -10.04
CA LEU A 1120 11.58 35.50 -11.38
C LEU A 1120 10.48 35.92 -12.33
N TYR A 1121 10.53 37.14 -12.85
CA TYR A 1121 9.86 37.49 -14.10
C TYR A 1121 10.58 36.77 -15.24
N ASP A 1122 9.86 36.00 -16.05
CA ASP A 1122 10.44 35.19 -17.12
C ASP A 1122 9.58 35.28 -18.38
N ALA A 1123 10.12 35.90 -19.43
CA ALA A 1123 9.44 36.03 -20.71
C ALA A 1123 9.36 34.70 -21.48
N GLY A 1124 10.29 33.77 -21.24
CA GLY A 1124 10.25 32.44 -21.84
C GLY A 1124 11.60 31.86 -22.25
N LYS A 1125 11.52 30.82 -23.08
CA LYS A 1125 12.64 29.93 -23.41
C LYS A 1125 13.69 30.58 -24.32
N LYS A 1126 13.41 31.72 -24.94
CA LYS A 1126 14.41 32.45 -25.74
C LYS A 1126 15.31 33.32 -24.87
N ASN A 1127 15.04 33.40 -23.56
CA ASN A 1127 15.71 34.29 -22.63
C ASN A 1127 15.65 35.74 -23.15
N GLY A 1128 14.47 36.16 -23.63
CA GLY A 1128 14.22 37.52 -24.07
C GLY A 1128 14.29 38.51 -22.92
N PHE A 1129 13.64 38.18 -21.80
CA PHE A 1129 13.68 39.00 -20.59
C PHE A 1129 13.58 38.14 -19.35
N LYS A 1130 14.48 38.39 -18.39
CA LYS A 1130 14.43 37.81 -17.04
C LYS A 1130 14.84 38.86 -16.02
N ALA A 1131 14.12 38.93 -14.92
CA ALA A 1131 14.46 39.78 -13.79
C ALA A 1131 13.97 39.16 -12.48
N LEU A 1132 14.75 39.29 -11.42
CA LEU A 1132 14.37 38.85 -10.08
C LEU A 1132 13.96 40.04 -9.22
N ILE A 1133 12.96 39.82 -8.38
CA ILE A 1133 12.52 40.76 -7.34
C ILE A 1133 12.44 40.02 -6.01
N TYR A 1134 12.63 40.72 -4.90
CA TYR A 1134 12.41 40.15 -3.57
C TYR A 1134 10.98 40.46 -3.09
N MET A 1135 10.22 39.41 -2.75
CA MET A 1135 8.81 39.54 -2.41
C MET A 1135 8.54 40.46 -1.21
N HIS A 1136 9.44 40.51 -0.23
CA HIS A 1136 9.27 41.34 0.97
C HIS A 1136 9.42 42.84 0.68
N ARG A 1137 9.98 43.20 -0.47
CA ARG A 1137 10.08 44.57 -0.99
C ARG A 1137 9.09 44.84 -2.13
N TYR A 1138 8.19 43.91 -2.42
CA TYR A 1138 7.17 44.09 -3.46
C TYR A 1138 6.16 45.15 -3.04
N ASN A 1139 5.74 46.00 -3.99
CA ASN A 1139 4.62 46.91 -3.84
C ASN A 1139 3.79 46.95 -5.14
N GLU A 1140 2.65 47.64 -5.10
CA GLU A 1140 1.72 47.74 -6.22
C GLU A 1140 2.32 48.31 -7.53
N GLN A 1141 3.46 48.99 -7.45
CA GLN A 1141 4.18 49.57 -8.59
C GLN A 1141 5.29 48.66 -9.12
N THR A 1142 5.66 47.58 -8.42
CA THR A 1142 6.80 46.72 -8.79
C THR A 1142 6.67 46.20 -10.23
N THR A 1143 5.51 45.68 -10.63
CA THR A 1143 5.30 45.17 -11.99
C THR A 1143 5.45 46.28 -13.05
N ALA A 1144 4.95 47.49 -12.77
CA ALA A 1144 5.09 48.63 -13.67
C ALA A 1144 6.56 49.10 -13.77
N LYS A 1145 7.29 49.12 -12.65
CA LYS A 1145 8.73 49.45 -12.61
C LYS A 1145 9.55 48.45 -13.41
N VAL A 1146 9.35 47.15 -13.22
CA VAL A 1146 10.03 46.09 -13.99
C VAL A 1146 9.76 46.26 -15.49
N ARG A 1147 8.50 46.54 -15.85
CA ARG A 1147 8.09 46.73 -17.25
C ARG A 1147 8.76 47.94 -17.91
N ILE A 1148 8.66 49.12 -17.29
CA ILE A 1148 9.12 50.38 -17.90
C ILE A 1148 10.65 50.53 -17.76
N GLY A 1149 11.19 50.25 -16.58
CA GLY A 1149 12.61 50.46 -16.27
C GLY A 1149 13.54 49.43 -16.92
N TYR A 1150 13.07 48.20 -17.13
CA TYR A 1150 13.92 47.11 -17.60
C TYR A 1150 13.44 46.48 -18.91
N LEU A 1151 12.18 46.05 -19.01
CA LEU A 1151 11.70 45.35 -20.22
C LEU A 1151 11.73 46.28 -21.46
N HIS A 1152 11.23 47.51 -21.35
CA HIS A 1152 11.25 48.47 -22.47
C HIS A 1152 12.67 48.89 -22.86
N GLU A 1153 13.55 49.10 -21.89
CA GLU A 1153 14.95 49.41 -22.16
C GLU A 1153 15.66 48.24 -22.87
N LEU A 1154 15.42 47.00 -22.43
CA LEU A 1154 15.99 45.81 -23.10
C LEU A 1154 15.48 45.66 -24.54
N GLN A 1155 14.20 45.94 -24.80
CA GLN A 1155 13.65 45.97 -26.15
C GLN A 1155 14.37 47.00 -27.03
N LYS A 1156 14.61 48.23 -26.51
CA LYS A 1156 15.38 49.25 -27.24
C LYS A 1156 16.81 48.78 -27.54
N HIS A 1157 17.45 48.08 -26.61
CA HIS A 1157 18.77 47.49 -26.83
C HIS A 1157 18.75 46.46 -27.95
N TYR A 1158 17.79 45.53 -27.94
CA TYR A 1158 17.64 44.52 -29.01
C TYR A 1158 17.30 45.15 -30.36
N GLU A 1159 16.46 46.18 -30.41
CA GLU A 1159 16.14 46.88 -31.66
C GLU A 1159 17.37 47.58 -32.25
N ARG A 1160 18.17 48.26 -31.42
CA ARG A 1160 19.44 48.87 -31.85
C ARG A 1160 20.44 47.82 -32.33
N ARG A 1161 20.60 46.71 -31.58
CA ARG A 1161 21.52 45.62 -31.96
C ARG A 1161 21.08 44.94 -33.25
N ALA A 1162 19.78 44.72 -33.44
CA ALA A 1162 19.24 44.16 -34.66
C ALA A 1162 19.44 45.08 -35.87
N SER A 1163 19.34 46.41 -35.69
CA SER A 1163 19.67 47.37 -36.74
C SER A 1163 21.15 47.30 -37.12
N PHE A 1164 22.05 47.35 -36.13
CA PHE A 1164 23.49 47.26 -36.34
C PHE A 1164 23.91 45.96 -37.06
N LEU A 1165 23.35 44.82 -36.66
CA LEU A 1165 23.65 43.53 -37.29
C LEU A 1165 23.16 43.45 -38.74
N LYS A 1166 22.08 44.16 -39.12
CA LYS A 1166 21.66 44.26 -40.53
C LYS A 1166 22.69 45.02 -41.36
N ASP A 1167 23.17 46.15 -40.85
CA ASP A 1167 24.20 46.95 -41.50
C ASP A 1167 25.51 46.14 -41.66
N GLU A 1168 25.88 45.35 -40.63
CA GLU A 1168 27.05 44.46 -40.67
C GLU A 1168 26.92 43.36 -41.75
N ILE A 1169 25.72 42.77 -41.90
CA ILE A 1169 25.41 41.77 -42.94
C ILE A 1169 25.52 42.37 -44.35
N GLU A 1170 25.00 43.59 -44.54
CA GLU A 1170 25.07 44.31 -45.82
C GLU A 1170 26.52 44.69 -46.19
N SER A 1171 27.36 44.97 -45.18
CA SER A 1171 28.79 45.28 -45.36
C SER A 1171 29.70 44.06 -45.67
N ASN A 1172 29.16 42.83 -45.69
CA ASN A 1172 29.84 41.55 -45.95
C ASN A 1172 30.97 41.15 -44.97
N ASN A 1173 31.18 41.87 -43.87
CA ASN A 1173 32.08 41.46 -42.81
C ASN A 1173 31.39 40.45 -41.87
N ASN A 1174 32.02 39.28 -41.61
CA ASN A 1174 31.52 38.26 -40.68
C ASN A 1174 30.04 37.86 -40.85
N ARG A 1175 29.50 37.95 -42.07
CA ARG A 1175 28.09 37.79 -42.42
C ARG A 1175 27.38 36.62 -41.74
N LYS A 1176 28.00 35.43 -41.73
CA LYS A 1176 27.39 34.22 -41.15
C LYS A 1176 27.18 34.32 -39.63
N LYS A 1177 28.10 34.97 -38.90
CA LYS A 1177 27.99 35.17 -37.44
C LYS A 1177 26.92 36.24 -37.14
N ALA A 1178 26.93 37.34 -37.91
CA ALA A 1178 25.93 38.40 -37.79
C ALA A 1178 24.51 37.92 -38.12
N GLU A 1179 24.33 37.05 -39.13
CA GLU A 1179 23.03 36.42 -39.45
C GLU A 1179 22.50 35.53 -38.31
N GLN A 1180 23.38 34.76 -37.66
CA GLN A 1180 23.01 33.92 -36.52
C GLN A 1180 22.62 34.75 -35.29
N GLU A 1181 23.39 35.80 -34.99
CA GLU A 1181 23.10 36.70 -33.87
C GLU A 1181 21.82 37.50 -34.12
N LEU A 1182 21.60 38.01 -35.34
CA LEU A 1182 20.39 38.73 -35.70
C LEU A 1182 19.15 37.84 -35.53
N LYS A 1183 19.24 36.56 -35.91
CA LYS A 1183 18.16 35.59 -35.69
C LYS A 1183 17.87 35.41 -34.19
N LYS A 1184 18.90 35.33 -33.35
CA LYS A 1184 18.75 35.22 -31.88
C LYS A 1184 18.07 36.46 -31.31
N ILE A 1185 18.58 37.66 -31.61
CA ILE A 1185 18.06 38.94 -31.11
C ILE A 1185 16.60 39.17 -31.54
N LYS A 1186 16.24 38.82 -32.78
CA LYS A 1186 14.83 38.90 -33.23
C LYS A 1186 13.91 38.00 -32.41
N LEU A 1187 14.31 36.75 -32.17
CA LEU A 1187 13.53 35.83 -31.34
C LEU A 1187 13.38 36.32 -29.90
N GLN A 1188 14.42 36.88 -29.32
CA GLN A 1188 14.39 37.50 -27.99
C GLN A 1188 13.46 38.72 -27.96
N LEU A 1189 13.57 39.60 -28.96
CA LEU A 1189 12.72 40.78 -29.09
C LEU A 1189 11.23 40.43 -29.26
N ASP A 1190 10.93 39.44 -30.09
CA ASP A 1190 9.55 38.96 -30.30
C ASP A 1190 8.97 38.38 -28.99
N GLU A 1191 9.77 37.61 -28.23
CA GLU A 1191 9.38 37.10 -26.90
C GLU A 1191 9.16 38.25 -25.90
N CYS A 1192 10.02 39.28 -25.89
CA CYS A 1192 9.85 40.47 -25.06
C CYS A 1192 8.57 41.25 -25.40
N LYS A 1193 8.21 41.36 -26.68
CA LYS A 1193 6.98 42.07 -27.12
C LYS A 1193 5.73 41.34 -26.65
N GLN A 1194 5.69 40.02 -26.80
CA GLN A 1194 4.59 39.19 -26.29
C GLN A 1194 4.50 39.25 -24.77
N PHE A 1195 5.64 39.27 -24.08
CA PHE A 1195 5.67 39.43 -22.63
C PHE A 1195 5.22 40.81 -22.16
N ASP A 1196 5.56 41.88 -22.90
CA ASP A 1196 5.12 43.24 -22.59
C ASP A 1196 3.59 43.38 -22.65
N GLU A 1197 2.91 42.70 -23.58
CA GLU A 1197 1.44 42.69 -23.63
C GLU A 1197 0.86 42.15 -22.31
N LYS A 1198 1.38 41.02 -21.80
CA LYS A 1198 0.98 40.44 -20.52
C LYS A 1198 1.27 41.37 -19.35
N MET A 1199 2.48 41.92 -19.29
CA MET A 1199 2.92 42.86 -18.26
C MET A 1199 2.10 44.15 -18.27
N ASN A 1200 1.69 44.64 -19.45
CA ASN A 1200 0.87 45.84 -19.62
C ASN A 1200 -0.47 45.70 -18.91
N HIS A 1201 -1.15 44.56 -19.15
CA HIS A 1201 -2.41 44.25 -18.51
C HIS A 1201 -2.29 44.31 -16.99
N LEU A 1202 -1.32 43.61 -16.40
CA LEU A 1202 -1.14 43.55 -14.95
C LEU A 1202 -0.60 44.85 -14.34
N SER A 1203 0.27 45.57 -15.05
CA SER A 1203 0.89 46.82 -14.55
C SER A 1203 -0.12 47.93 -14.26
N SER A 1204 -1.27 47.93 -14.94
CA SER A 1204 -2.32 48.93 -14.74
C SER A 1204 -3.26 48.59 -13.58
N GLU A 1205 -3.13 47.40 -12.99
CA GLU A 1205 -4.05 46.91 -11.96
C GLU A 1205 -3.62 47.23 -10.53
N TYR A 1206 -2.36 47.63 -10.33
CA TYR A 1206 -1.78 47.97 -9.02
C TYR A 1206 -2.03 46.87 -7.97
N ILE A 1207 -1.68 45.63 -8.32
CA ILE A 1207 -1.93 44.46 -7.46
C ILE A 1207 -1.05 44.57 -6.21
N SER A 1208 -1.65 44.61 -5.03
CA SER A 1208 -0.94 44.54 -3.75
C SER A 1208 -0.92 43.13 -3.18
N ILE A 1209 0.09 42.82 -2.35
CA ILE A 1209 0.22 41.54 -1.64
C ILE A 1209 0.13 41.74 -0.13
N ASP A 1210 -0.27 40.71 0.59
CA ASP A 1210 -0.13 40.62 2.05
C ASP A 1210 0.76 39.41 2.33
N LEU A 1211 1.94 39.62 2.92
CA LEU A 1211 2.90 38.55 3.17
C LEU A 1211 2.29 37.41 4.03
N ASP A 1212 1.31 37.72 4.89
CA ASP A 1212 0.61 36.70 5.67
C ASP A 1212 -0.21 35.72 4.84
N ASP A 1213 -0.60 36.08 3.62
CA ASP A 1213 -1.26 35.16 2.68
C ASP A 1213 -0.30 34.04 2.22
N GLY A 1214 1.01 34.22 2.46
CA GLY A 1214 2.06 33.26 2.11
C GLY A 1214 2.43 33.31 0.63
N VAL A 1215 3.49 32.59 0.28
CA VAL A 1215 4.06 32.64 -1.07
C VAL A 1215 3.07 32.10 -2.09
N LYS A 1216 2.43 30.97 -1.83
CA LYS A 1216 1.54 30.32 -2.82
C LYS A 1216 0.40 31.23 -3.28
N VAL A 1217 -0.25 31.93 -2.34
CA VAL A 1217 -1.37 32.81 -2.64
C VAL A 1217 -0.89 34.06 -3.35
N ASN A 1218 0.15 34.72 -2.82
CA ASN A 1218 0.67 35.95 -3.40
C ASN A 1218 1.29 35.74 -4.79
N TYR A 1219 2.00 34.63 -5.00
CA TYR A 1219 2.60 34.28 -6.28
C TYR A 1219 1.55 34.09 -7.39
N GLU A 1220 0.37 33.57 -7.04
CA GLU A 1220 -0.76 33.45 -7.95
C GLU A 1220 -1.45 34.80 -8.18
N LYS A 1221 -1.62 35.57 -7.10
CA LYS A 1221 -2.31 36.85 -7.07
C LYS A 1221 -1.67 37.85 -8.02
N VAL A 1222 -0.34 38.00 -7.98
CA VAL A 1222 0.38 38.97 -8.84
C VAL A 1222 0.39 38.62 -10.33
N GLN A 1223 -0.14 37.45 -10.71
CA GLN A 1223 -0.20 36.99 -12.10
C GLN A 1223 -1.62 36.89 -12.64
N THR A 1224 -2.63 37.18 -11.81
CA THR A 1224 -4.04 37.03 -12.14
C THR A 1224 -4.67 38.42 -12.23
N GLY A 1225 -5.19 38.74 -13.42
CA GLY A 1225 -5.86 40.02 -13.66
C GLY A 1225 -7.21 40.11 -12.94
N ARG A 1226 -7.79 41.31 -12.85
CA ARG A 1226 -9.16 41.53 -12.33
C ARG A 1226 -10.23 40.85 -13.18
N ASP A 1227 -9.91 40.52 -14.42
CA ASP A 1227 -10.73 39.69 -15.32
C ASP A 1227 -10.72 38.20 -14.95
N GLY A 1228 -9.96 37.81 -13.92
CA GLY A 1228 -9.79 36.42 -13.48
C GLY A 1228 -8.84 35.62 -14.36
N LYS A 1229 -8.21 36.24 -15.36
CA LYS A 1229 -7.28 35.56 -16.27
C LYS A 1229 -5.87 35.56 -15.70
N LYS A 1230 -5.24 34.40 -15.72
CA LYS A 1230 -3.82 34.25 -15.40
C LYS A 1230 -2.96 34.57 -16.62
N TYR A 1231 -2.00 35.48 -16.48
CA TYR A 1231 -1.13 35.93 -17.57
C TYR A 1231 0.24 35.22 -17.60
N GLU A 1232 0.60 34.47 -16.56
CA GLU A 1232 1.86 33.71 -16.44
C GLU A 1232 3.09 34.60 -16.72
N ILE A 1233 3.35 35.57 -15.83
CA ILE A 1233 4.47 36.50 -15.93
C ILE A 1233 5.68 36.09 -15.08
N LEU A 1234 5.50 35.17 -14.12
CA LEU A 1234 6.56 34.66 -13.27
C LEU A 1234 6.96 33.23 -13.67
N GLY A 1235 8.17 32.82 -13.28
CA GLY A 1235 8.71 31.49 -13.50
C GLY A 1235 7.81 30.37 -12.94
N LYS A 1236 7.86 29.18 -13.56
CA LYS A 1236 6.97 28.09 -13.14
C LYS A 1236 7.40 27.48 -11.81
N VAL A 1237 6.51 27.55 -10.82
CA VAL A 1237 6.59 26.76 -9.58
C VAL A 1237 5.75 25.49 -9.79
N LYS A 1238 6.41 24.39 -10.19
CA LYS A 1238 5.74 23.11 -10.46
C LYS A 1238 5.36 22.37 -9.19
#